data_AF-A0AAJ6Z5E0-F1
#
_entry.id   AF-A0AAJ6Z5E0-F1
#
_cell.length_a   1.000
_cell.length_b   1.000
_cell.length_c   1.000
_cell.angle_alpha   90.00
_cell.angle_beta   90.00
_cell.angle_gamma   90.00
#
_symmetry.space_group_name_H-M   'P 1'
#
loop_
_entity.id
_entity.type
_entity.pdbx_description
1 polymer ?
#
loop_
_entity_poly.entity_id
_entity_poly.type
_entity_poly.pdbx_seq_one_letter_code
_entity_poly.pdbx_strand_id
1 'polypeptide(L)'
;MTAMYSLVILLLIGFAEAYYYNDNLSQVLLQKEKEKNRELVIWCTTSILEQEKCEKLAKAVMQDKGLFGDDYREIGCKRAFDTEDCMIWVDQGEATLLALDAGEVYIAGRYHSLVPIAQELYGNGEPYQYSVAVVKKGSLPSVQPSTGLHGLRGAKACFPGVGALAGWVMPVHILMQEGGLKITDCNNHIKSAVDYFGDSCAPNSLKDIYNPIGDNPDKLCKLCSGGAGIRCTLADPYAGYEGALKCLVANNSGDIAFVRDTTIQHALLSHKILGGVSEDSFELICRDGSRAPVTSWEKCNWGRIPADAVVTSSAASQDQRKRYQNLLQKLVQLYGEPNPSNKNPNNTFGQQNRDQYGNPFSSTERDSYDTYDPYRRNRFNYDEKQDNDPNRVSTLAPFQTRLDRSGQPIELPFQLFVSNETTDLLLQDATINFRMLNEEEQASKHILNNKYVGDQAEKAVLGVRACPLKRAILCVTSDPEMDKCIKMRIALKAAVLSPTLSCWRGHSARHCERAVAEGSADFTVLDAADMLHAAYKHRLVPFMQEVYTSGESWYYAVAVAKEQDPDTDLTYLRGKNTCHTGIGTAAGWIYPLAYLLSNGWIRPYGCDGAHAAAQYFSKSCAPGALSTEYVDSATVPHDNLCHLCHGASFRRCRRDASEPYYGHVGALRCMVEGGGDVAFARHSAPAEVSGGRRREWWARDLLPDDLQLLCPDGTRAKMHEYEHCNLGKVPGAVLMGRANHTELDTYSNLMIYAQQLYGAATSDEFSFSMFFSQPPYADLIFSDAAVRLKPLPHSKRSAEMIAGPALLRAARIVSCDAPQASYYVAPDPEFLSHSYRTYIMGHVLAITLFMVVLMQ
;
A
#
# COMPACT_ATOMS: atom_id res chain seq x y z
N MET A 1 18.79 81.56 -1.36
CA MET A 1 17.38 81.31 -0.99
C MET A 1 16.81 80.04 -1.61
N THR A 2 17.17 79.65 -2.83
CA THR A 2 16.67 78.43 -3.50
C THR A 2 17.11 77.11 -2.85
N ALA A 3 18.31 77.04 -2.26
CA ALA A 3 18.80 75.82 -1.61
C ALA A 3 18.13 75.49 -0.26
N MET A 4 17.61 76.50 0.46
CA MET A 4 16.93 76.28 1.76
C MET A 4 15.50 75.74 1.58
N TYR A 5 14.81 76.13 0.50
CA TYR A 5 13.46 75.65 0.22
C TYR A 5 13.44 74.17 -0.19
N SER A 6 14.43 73.70 -0.95
CA SER A 6 14.51 72.28 -1.32
C SER A 6 14.77 71.37 -0.12
N LEU A 7 15.55 71.81 0.88
CA LEU A 7 15.85 70.99 2.06
C LEU A 7 14.62 70.83 2.98
N VAL A 8 13.82 71.89 3.12
CA VAL A 8 12.60 71.87 3.94
C VAL A 8 11.51 71.02 3.29
N ILE A 9 11.38 71.06 1.97
CA ILE A 9 10.44 70.20 1.22
C ILE A 9 10.84 68.73 1.31
N LEU A 10 12.13 68.40 1.19
CA LEU A 10 12.62 67.03 1.35
C LEU A 10 12.41 66.48 2.78
N LEU A 11 12.59 67.31 3.81
CA LEU A 11 12.31 66.93 5.18
C LEU A 11 10.81 66.72 5.42
N LEU A 12 9.94 67.59 4.90
CA LEU A 12 8.48 67.47 5.05
C LEU A 12 7.92 66.25 4.30
N ILE A 13 8.47 65.89 3.13
CA ILE A 13 8.10 64.67 2.40
C ILE A 13 8.56 63.44 3.19
N GLY A 14 9.78 63.44 3.74
CA GLY A 14 10.29 62.33 4.55
C GLY A 14 9.49 62.09 5.84
N PHE A 15 9.00 63.15 6.51
CA PHE A 15 8.13 63.01 7.67
C PHE A 15 6.71 62.56 7.31
N ALA A 16 6.17 62.98 6.17
CA ALA A 16 4.86 62.54 5.69
C ALA A 16 4.86 61.06 5.28
N GLU A 17 5.90 60.60 4.58
CA GLU A 17 6.05 59.18 4.19
C GLU A 17 6.26 58.27 5.41
N ALA A 18 7.03 58.71 6.41
CA ALA A 18 7.22 57.94 7.65
C ALA A 18 5.93 57.84 8.49
N TYR A 19 5.11 58.88 8.55
CA TYR A 19 3.83 58.85 9.27
C TYR A 19 2.79 57.98 8.55
N TYR A 20 2.74 58.03 7.21
CA TYR A 20 1.85 57.21 6.38
C TYR A 20 2.23 55.72 6.42
N TYR A 21 3.52 55.38 6.53
CA TYR A 21 3.98 53.99 6.68
C TYR A 21 3.64 53.40 8.04
N ASN A 22 3.71 54.20 9.12
CA ASN A 22 3.45 53.74 10.49
C ASN A 22 1.96 53.51 10.76
N ASP A 23 1.09 54.32 10.17
CA ASP A 23 -0.37 54.17 10.27
C ASP A 23 -0.85 52.93 9.48
N ASN A 24 -0.27 52.68 8.29
CA ASN A 24 -0.52 51.46 7.53
C ASN A 24 -0.01 50.19 8.24
N LEU A 25 1.16 50.23 8.88
CA LEU A 25 1.66 49.09 9.65
C LEU A 25 0.79 48.81 10.88
N SER A 26 0.33 49.86 11.57
CA SER A 26 -0.58 49.75 12.72
C SER A 26 -1.95 49.21 12.29
N GLN A 27 -2.50 49.68 11.15
CA GLN A 27 -3.74 49.13 10.59
C GLN A 27 -3.58 47.68 10.12
N VAL A 28 -2.46 47.31 9.48
CA VAL A 28 -2.17 45.93 9.08
C VAL A 28 -2.00 45.02 10.30
N LEU A 29 -1.38 45.50 11.38
CA LEU A 29 -1.27 44.77 12.65
C LEU A 29 -2.62 44.63 13.36
N LEU A 30 -3.44 45.69 13.38
CA LEU A 30 -4.82 45.66 13.89
C LEU A 30 -5.74 44.77 13.06
N GLN A 31 -5.51 44.69 11.74
CA GLN A 31 -6.24 43.80 10.84
C GLN A 31 -5.80 42.36 11.02
N LYS A 32 -4.49 42.10 11.21
CA LYS A 32 -3.96 40.80 11.64
C LYS A 32 -4.52 40.39 13.00
N GLU A 33 -4.67 41.30 13.96
CA GLU A 33 -5.30 41.01 15.25
C GLU A 33 -6.81 40.76 15.13
N LYS A 34 -7.52 41.51 14.27
CA LYS A 34 -8.95 41.27 13.97
C LYS A 34 -9.19 39.95 13.24
N GLU A 35 -8.29 39.54 12.35
CA GLU A 35 -8.31 38.24 11.68
C GLU A 35 -7.94 37.09 12.64
N LYS A 36 -6.97 37.31 13.55
CA LYS A 36 -6.59 36.36 14.62
C LYS A 36 -7.74 36.09 15.62
N ASN A 37 -8.69 37.02 15.75
CA ASN A 37 -9.89 36.91 16.59
C ASN A 37 -11.14 36.36 15.86
N ARG A 38 -11.04 35.99 14.59
CA ARG A 38 -12.12 35.37 13.78
C ARG A 38 -11.69 34.05 13.13
N GLU A 39 -10.81 33.31 13.78
CA GLU A 39 -10.38 31.99 13.30
C GLU A 39 -11.55 31.00 13.45
N LEU A 40 -12.16 30.63 12.32
CA LEU A 40 -13.22 29.63 12.21
C LEU A 40 -12.58 28.23 12.32
N VAL A 41 -12.99 27.46 13.32
CA VAL A 41 -12.55 26.09 13.54
C VAL A 41 -13.62 25.15 12.99
N ILE A 42 -13.31 24.46 11.91
CA ILE A 42 -14.24 23.51 11.29
C ILE A 42 -13.95 22.11 11.85
N TRP A 43 -14.91 21.54 12.58
CA TRP A 43 -14.85 20.15 13.02
C TRP A 43 -15.39 19.24 11.91
N CYS A 44 -14.58 18.28 11.50
CA CYS A 44 -14.98 17.31 10.49
C CYS A 44 -15.76 16.15 11.13
N THR A 45 -16.91 15.82 10.56
CA THR A 45 -17.79 14.74 11.05
C THR A 45 -17.98 13.69 9.97
N THR A 46 -18.28 12.45 10.34
CA THR A 46 -18.38 11.30 9.42
C THR A 46 -19.81 10.78 9.27
N SER A 47 -20.69 11.06 10.25
CA SER A 47 -22.07 10.59 10.23
C SER A 47 -23.08 11.74 10.37
N ILE A 48 -24.34 11.47 10.04
CA ILE A 48 -25.43 12.44 10.18
C ILE A 48 -25.62 12.81 11.66
N LEU A 49 -25.63 11.82 12.55
CA LEU A 49 -25.78 12.03 13.99
C LEU A 49 -24.61 12.83 14.59
N GLU A 50 -23.40 12.58 14.10
CA GLU A 50 -22.21 13.31 14.52
C GLU A 50 -22.25 14.77 14.05
N GLN A 51 -22.69 15.02 12.81
CA GLN A 51 -22.93 16.37 12.29
C GLN A 51 -23.96 17.11 13.14
N GLU A 52 -25.08 16.48 13.50
CA GLU A 52 -26.10 17.09 14.35
C GLU A 52 -25.57 17.43 15.75
N LYS A 53 -24.76 16.55 16.36
CA LYS A 53 -24.10 16.83 17.65
C LYS A 53 -23.11 17.99 17.51
N CYS A 54 -22.35 18.06 16.43
CA CYS A 54 -21.44 19.17 16.16
C CYS A 54 -22.19 20.49 16.01
N GLU A 55 -23.31 20.51 15.28
CA GLU A 55 -24.09 21.74 15.11
C GLU A 55 -24.72 22.21 16.43
N LYS A 56 -25.09 21.28 17.32
CA LYS A 56 -25.51 21.61 18.69
C LYS A 56 -24.36 22.20 19.51
N LEU A 57 -23.15 21.62 19.42
CA LEU A 57 -21.94 22.17 20.04
C LEU A 57 -21.65 23.59 19.54
N ALA A 58 -21.67 23.81 18.23
CA ALA A 58 -21.44 25.13 17.62
C ALA A 58 -22.43 26.18 18.13
N LYS A 59 -23.72 25.83 18.23
CA LYS A 59 -24.76 26.70 18.79
C LYS A 59 -24.51 27.01 20.27
N ALA A 60 -24.14 26.02 21.07
CA ALA A 60 -23.84 26.20 22.50
C ALA A 60 -22.65 27.15 22.70
N VAL A 61 -21.55 26.93 21.98
CA VAL A 61 -20.35 27.79 22.01
C VAL A 61 -20.68 29.22 21.60
N MET A 62 -21.51 29.40 20.58
CA MET A 62 -21.95 30.73 20.13
C MET A 62 -22.77 31.45 21.20
N GLN A 63 -23.70 30.76 21.88
CA GLN A 63 -24.52 31.32 22.96
C GLN A 63 -23.70 31.70 24.19
N ASP A 64 -22.66 30.91 24.47
CA ASP A 64 -21.80 31.04 25.64
C ASP A 64 -20.51 31.81 25.35
N LYS A 65 -20.42 32.51 24.22
CA LYS A 65 -19.23 33.27 23.77
C LYS A 65 -18.54 34.07 24.88
N GLY A 66 -19.31 34.69 25.77
CA GLY A 66 -18.78 35.48 26.89
C GLY A 66 -18.00 34.67 27.93
N LEU A 67 -18.26 33.36 28.05
CA LEU A 67 -17.58 32.46 28.99
C LEU A 67 -16.21 31.99 28.47
N PHE A 68 -15.98 32.08 27.15
CA PHE A 68 -14.74 31.66 26.51
C PHE A 68 -13.64 32.72 26.59
N GLY A 69 -13.97 34.01 26.70
CA GLY A 69 -12.98 35.09 26.72
C GLY A 69 -12.08 35.08 25.49
N ASP A 70 -10.77 35.18 25.69
CA ASP A 70 -9.75 35.18 24.62
C ASP A 70 -9.64 33.83 23.88
N ASP A 71 -10.11 32.75 24.49
CA ASP A 71 -10.12 31.40 23.90
C ASP A 71 -11.33 31.17 22.97
N TYR A 72 -12.24 32.15 22.82
CA TYR A 72 -13.41 32.00 21.94
C TYR A 72 -13.00 31.82 20.48
N ARG A 73 -13.49 30.76 19.85
CA ARG A 73 -13.39 30.53 18.41
C ARG A 73 -14.75 30.11 17.87
N GLU A 74 -15.07 30.56 16.67
CA GLU A 74 -16.31 30.13 16.01
C GLU A 74 -16.14 28.69 15.54
N ILE A 75 -17.10 27.82 15.86
CA ILE A 75 -17.07 26.42 15.45
C ILE A 75 -18.00 26.22 14.26
N GLY A 76 -17.45 25.69 13.17
CA GLY A 76 -18.20 25.17 12.03
C GLY A 76 -18.17 23.65 12.02
N CYS A 77 -19.10 23.03 11.28
CA CYS A 77 -19.21 21.58 11.17
C CYS A 77 -19.31 21.19 9.70
N LYS A 78 -18.45 20.28 9.24
CA LYS A 78 -18.45 19.80 7.85
C LYS A 78 -18.46 18.27 7.85
N ARG A 79 -19.49 17.69 7.22
CA ARG A 79 -19.66 16.24 7.16
C ARG A 79 -19.03 15.64 5.91
N ALA A 80 -18.06 14.76 6.11
CA ALA A 80 -17.45 13.94 5.07
C ALA A 80 -18.27 12.67 4.81
N PHE A 81 -17.91 11.93 3.76
CA PHE A 81 -18.49 10.61 3.51
C PHE A 81 -17.94 9.57 4.50
N ASP A 82 -16.63 9.63 4.79
CA ASP A 82 -15.96 8.78 5.74
C ASP A 82 -14.76 9.48 6.41
N THR A 83 -14.06 8.75 7.28
CA THR A 83 -12.91 9.26 8.03
C THR A 83 -11.76 9.71 7.13
N GLU A 84 -11.52 9.05 5.99
CA GLU A 84 -10.40 9.38 5.08
C GLU A 84 -10.67 10.68 4.33
N ASP A 85 -11.89 10.87 3.84
CA ASP A 85 -12.30 12.16 3.26
C ASP A 85 -12.13 13.30 4.27
N CYS A 86 -12.46 13.05 5.55
CA CYS A 86 -12.17 13.99 6.62
C CYS A 86 -10.67 14.26 6.78
N MET A 87 -9.82 13.23 6.74
CA MET A 87 -8.36 13.41 6.81
C MET A 87 -7.85 14.26 5.63
N ILE A 88 -8.35 14.02 4.41
CA ILE A 88 -8.02 14.80 3.21
C ILE A 88 -8.43 16.27 3.39
N TRP A 89 -9.64 16.53 3.86
CA TRP A 89 -10.12 17.90 4.08
C TRP A 89 -9.33 18.63 5.15
N VAL A 90 -8.91 17.96 6.22
CA VAL A 90 -8.05 18.58 7.23
C VAL A 90 -6.65 18.86 6.64
N ASP A 91 -6.09 17.93 5.87
CA ASP A 91 -4.78 18.09 5.23
C ASP A 91 -4.76 19.28 4.26
N GLN A 92 -5.82 19.42 3.46
CA GLN A 92 -6.02 20.52 2.50
C GLN A 92 -6.46 21.85 3.15
N GLY A 93 -6.76 21.84 4.46
CA GLY A 93 -7.23 23.03 5.18
C GLY A 93 -8.70 23.40 4.95
N GLU A 94 -9.49 22.50 4.35
CA GLU A 94 -10.95 22.65 4.25
C GLU A 94 -11.69 22.32 5.55
N ALA A 95 -11.06 21.55 6.43
CA ALA A 95 -11.47 21.32 7.81
C ALA A 95 -10.28 21.56 8.76
N THR A 96 -10.55 21.73 10.06
CA THR A 96 -9.53 22.13 11.05
C THR A 96 -9.21 21.01 12.04
N LEU A 97 -10.25 20.36 12.58
CA LEU A 97 -10.14 19.34 13.62
C LEU A 97 -10.87 18.07 13.21
N LEU A 98 -10.32 16.93 13.64
CA LEU A 98 -10.91 15.61 13.49
C LEU A 98 -10.49 14.75 14.69
N ALA A 99 -11.42 14.03 15.29
CA ALA A 99 -11.12 13.01 16.29
C ALA A 99 -10.94 11.66 15.61
N LEU A 100 -9.94 10.89 16.02
CA LEU A 100 -9.55 9.63 15.37
C LEU A 100 -9.25 8.54 16.40
N ASP A 101 -9.59 7.29 16.05
CA ASP A 101 -9.07 6.12 16.75
C ASP A 101 -7.55 6.12 16.67
N ALA A 102 -6.87 5.68 17.74
CA ALA A 102 -5.41 5.76 17.76
C ALA A 102 -4.70 4.98 16.63
N GLY A 103 -5.35 3.96 16.05
CA GLY A 103 -4.87 3.27 14.84
C GLY A 103 -4.98 4.14 13.59
N GLU A 104 -6.06 4.92 13.49
CA GLU A 104 -6.29 5.88 12.43
C GLU A 104 -5.37 7.11 12.55
N VAL A 105 -4.97 7.52 13.76
CA VAL A 105 -3.97 8.60 13.96
C VAL A 105 -2.64 8.29 13.28
N TYR A 106 -2.25 7.01 13.21
CA TYR A 106 -1.07 6.58 12.46
C TYR A 106 -1.26 6.71 10.96
N ILE A 107 -2.42 6.32 10.42
CA ILE A 107 -2.76 6.50 9.00
C ILE A 107 -2.78 7.99 8.67
N ALA A 108 -3.46 8.76 9.52
CA ALA A 108 -3.57 10.20 9.45
C ALA A 108 -2.22 10.85 9.32
N GLY A 109 -1.24 10.65 10.20
CA GLY A 109 0.07 11.31 10.07
C GLY A 109 1.03 10.71 9.04
N ARG A 110 0.75 9.51 8.50
CA ARG A 110 1.61 8.84 7.52
C ARG A 110 1.22 9.12 6.07
N TYR A 111 -0.08 9.19 5.81
CA TYR A 111 -0.67 9.33 4.47
C TYR A 111 -1.33 10.69 4.25
N HIS A 112 -1.69 11.38 5.33
CA HIS A 112 -2.16 12.74 5.33
C HIS A 112 -1.16 13.54 6.19
N SER A 113 -0.93 14.82 5.96
CA SER A 113 0.09 15.53 6.74
C SER A 113 -0.52 15.99 8.07
N LEU A 114 -1.06 15.08 8.88
CA LEU A 114 -1.81 15.38 10.11
C LEU A 114 -1.00 15.09 11.39
N VAL A 115 -1.24 15.88 12.43
CA VAL A 115 -0.58 15.77 13.74
C VAL A 115 -1.59 15.75 14.89
N PRO A 116 -1.40 14.89 15.90
CA PRO A 116 -2.25 14.87 17.09
C PRO A 116 -1.93 16.06 18.00
N ILE A 117 -2.95 16.72 18.53
CA ILE A 117 -2.80 17.87 19.45
C ILE A 117 -3.37 17.60 20.84
N ALA A 118 -4.32 16.68 20.98
CA ALA A 118 -4.90 16.29 22.25
C ALA A 118 -5.21 14.80 22.26
N GLN A 119 -4.99 14.11 23.39
CA GLN A 119 -5.44 12.74 23.62
C GLN A 119 -6.60 12.71 24.61
N GLU A 120 -7.57 11.86 24.38
CA GLU A 120 -8.65 11.59 25.32
C GLU A 120 -8.10 10.92 26.60
N LEU A 121 -8.76 11.17 27.73
CA LEU A 121 -8.49 10.55 29.02
C LEU A 121 -9.75 9.82 29.49
N TYR A 122 -9.57 8.64 30.08
CA TYR A 122 -10.67 7.81 30.59
C TYR A 122 -10.49 7.52 32.09
N GLY A 123 -11.55 7.03 32.74
CA GLY A 123 -11.51 6.47 34.10
C GLY A 123 -10.82 7.35 35.14
N ASN A 124 -9.62 6.95 35.57
CA ASN A 124 -8.80 7.64 36.58
C ASN A 124 -7.87 8.72 35.98
N GLY A 125 -8.12 9.18 34.75
CA GLY A 125 -7.25 10.12 34.04
C GLY A 125 -6.15 9.43 33.22
N GLU A 126 -6.42 8.21 32.75
CA GLU A 126 -5.46 7.40 32.00
C GLU A 126 -5.61 7.61 30.48
N PRO A 127 -4.52 7.83 29.73
CA PRO A 127 -4.55 8.02 28.27
C PRO A 127 -4.44 6.68 27.51
N TYR A 128 -5.04 5.61 28.04
CA TYR A 128 -5.00 4.28 27.42
C TYR A 128 -6.24 3.44 27.77
N GLN A 129 -6.48 2.41 26.97
CA GLN A 129 -7.55 1.41 27.12
C GLN A 129 -6.97 0.01 26.86
N TYR A 130 -7.80 -1.03 27.01
CA TYR A 130 -7.43 -2.41 26.73
C TYR A 130 -8.20 -2.97 25.55
N SER A 131 -7.49 -3.63 24.63
CA SER A 131 -8.11 -4.47 23.59
C SER A 131 -8.58 -5.78 24.22
N VAL A 132 -9.86 -6.12 24.05
CA VAL A 132 -10.48 -7.32 24.62
C VAL A 132 -11.26 -8.12 23.57
N ALA A 133 -11.30 -9.43 23.76
CA ALA A 133 -12.07 -10.37 22.94
C ALA A 133 -13.27 -10.88 23.74
N VAL A 134 -14.47 -10.44 23.37
CA VAL A 134 -15.72 -10.75 24.06
C VAL A 134 -16.44 -11.89 23.34
N VAL A 135 -16.90 -12.88 24.10
CA VAL A 135 -17.67 -14.03 23.61
C VAL A 135 -18.90 -14.26 24.46
N LYS A 136 -19.88 -14.96 23.91
CA LYS A 136 -21.02 -15.47 24.69
C LYS A 136 -20.54 -16.62 25.58
N LYS A 137 -21.06 -16.69 26.81
CA LYS A 137 -20.73 -17.75 27.75
C LYS A 137 -21.05 -19.12 27.14
N GLY A 138 -20.05 -20.00 27.12
CA GLY A 138 -20.14 -21.33 26.51
C GLY A 138 -20.00 -21.40 24.99
N SER A 139 -19.85 -20.28 24.26
CA SER A 139 -19.50 -20.31 22.82
C SER A 139 -18.00 -20.59 22.62
N LEU A 140 -17.59 -21.02 21.42
CA LEU A 140 -16.20 -21.34 21.06
C LEU A 140 -15.48 -22.32 22.03
N PRO A 141 -16.01 -23.54 22.24
CA PRO A 141 -15.40 -24.53 23.14
C PRO A 141 -14.03 -25.02 22.65
N SER A 142 -13.68 -24.76 21.38
CA SER A 142 -12.37 -25.04 20.79
C SER A 142 -11.24 -24.17 21.36
N VAL A 143 -11.56 -23.02 21.96
CA VAL A 143 -10.59 -22.12 22.58
C VAL A 143 -10.46 -22.47 24.05
N GLN A 144 -9.34 -23.08 24.40
CA GLN A 144 -8.98 -23.53 25.74
C GLN A 144 -7.48 -23.34 25.97
N PRO A 145 -6.99 -23.37 27.22
CA PRO A 145 -5.56 -23.24 27.51
C PRO A 145 -4.64 -24.25 26.79
N SER A 146 -5.16 -25.41 26.39
CA SER A 146 -4.40 -26.44 25.65
C SER A 146 -4.24 -26.12 24.17
N THR A 147 -5.22 -25.45 23.54
CA THR A 147 -5.22 -25.06 22.13
C THR A 147 -4.77 -23.62 21.91
N GLY A 148 -4.83 -22.80 22.97
CA GLY A 148 -4.59 -21.37 22.91
C GLY A 148 -5.50 -20.68 21.90
N LEU A 149 -4.96 -19.66 21.23
CA LEU A 149 -5.70 -18.88 20.24
C LEU A 149 -5.92 -19.60 18.90
N HIS A 150 -5.25 -20.75 18.65
CA HIS A 150 -5.47 -21.53 17.42
C HIS A 150 -6.92 -22.03 17.28
N GLY A 151 -7.64 -22.17 18.39
CA GLY A 151 -9.05 -22.56 18.40
C GLY A 151 -10.02 -21.55 17.77
N LEU A 152 -9.55 -20.34 17.44
CA LEU A 152 -10.32 -19.29 16.78
C LEU A 152 -10.37 -19.43 15.25
N ARG A 153 -9.61 -20.38 14.66
CA ARG A 153 -9.64 -20.63 13.22
C ARG A 153 -11.05 -21.02 12.78
N GLY A 154 -11.58 -20.31 11.78
CA GLY A 154 -12.92 -20.50 11.24
C GLY A 154 -14.04 -19.86 12.06
N ALA A 155 -13.74 -19.19 13.17
CA ALA A 155 -14.73 -18.47 13.97
C ALA A 155 -15.35 -17.30 13.17
N LYS A 156 -16.62 -17.01 13.46
CA LYS A 156 -17.35 -15.85 12.92
C LYS A 156 -17.04 -14.62 13.76
N ALA A 157 -16.26 -13.69 13.23
CA ALA A 157 -15.79 -12.53 13.99
C ALA A 157 -16.56 -11.25 13.66
N CYS A 158 -16.76 -10.42 14.68
CA CYS A 158 -17.34 -9.09 14.59
C CYS A 158 -16.25 -8.05 14.92
N PHE A 159 -15.94 -7.21 13.95
CA PHE A 159 -14.94 -6.16 14.05
C PHE A 159 -15.59 -4.78 13.93
N PRO A 160 -15.09 -3.77 14.66
CA PRO A 160 -15.62 -2.40 14.55
C PRO A 160 -15.32 -1.76 13.18
N GLY A 161 -14.20 -2.13 12.58
CA GLY A 161 -13.74 -1.64 11.28
C GLY A 161 -12.30 -2.03 11.04
N VAL A 162 -11.93 -2.23 9.77
CA VAL A 162 -10.54 -2.43 9.36
C VAL A 162 -9.76 -1.15 9.63
N GLY A 163 -8.64 -1.28 10.34
CA GLY A 163 -7.80 -0.15 10.78
C GLY A 163 -7.96 0.24 12.25
N ALA A 164 -9.08 -0.12 12.89
CA ALA A 164 -9.31 0.14 14.31
C ALA A 164 -8.25 -0.55 15.19
N LEU A 165 -7.64 0.18 16.13
CA LEU A 165 -6.48 -0.34 16.86
C LEU A 165 -6.84 -1.50 17.78
N ALA A 166 -7.84 -1.33 18.67
CA ALA A 166 -8.28 -2.38 19.59
C ALA A 166 -9.05 -3.49 18.90
N GLY A 167 -9.82 -3.16 17.86
CA GLY A 167 -10.72 -4.10 17.21
C GLY A 167 -10.09 -4.93 16.10
N TRP A 168 -9.14 -4.37 15.35
CA TRP A 168 -8.57 -5.04 14.17
C TRP A 168 -7.06 -5.23 14.28
N VAL A 169 -6.30 -4.15 14.44
CA VAL A 169 -4.83 -4.19 14.36
C VAL A 169 -4.23 -5.07 15.45
N MET A 170 -4.63 -4.86 16.72
CA MET A 170 -4.12 -5.65 17.85
C MET A 170 -4.53 -7.13 17.73
N PRO A 171 -5.81 -7.49 17.50
CA PRO A 171 -6.20 -8.88 17.32
C PRO A 171 -5.52 -9.59 16.16
N VAL A 172 -5.47 -8.97 14.98
CA VAL A 172 -4.81 -9.58 13.81
C VAL A 172 -3.32 -9.78 14.09
N HIS A 173 -2.64 -8.79 14.68
CA HIS A 173 -1.23 -8.93 15.05
C HIS A 173 -0.99 -10.10 16.00
N ILE A 174 -1.78 -10.21 17.08
CA ILE A 174 -1.63 -11.28 18.07
C ILE A 174 -1.92 -12.64 17.45
N LEU A 175 -2.93 -12.74 16.59
CA LEU A 175 -3.24 -13.98 15.88
C LEU A 175 -2.13 -14.38 14.89
N MET A 176 -1.43 -13.42 14.29
CA MET A 176 -0.24 -13.70 13.47
C MET A 176 0.92 -14.27 14.29
N GLN A 177 1.11 -13.79 15.53
CA GLN A 177 2.20 -14.25 16.40
C GLN A 177 1.88 -15.57 17.13
N GLU A 178 0.66 -15.69 17.66
CA GLU A 178 0.27 -16.72 18.64
C GLU A 178 -0.96 -17.54 18.23
N GLY A 179 -1.80 -17.01 17.32
CA GLY A 179 -3.05 -17.66 16.89
C GLY A 179 -2.95 -18.53 15.63
N GLY A 180 -1.80 -18.58 14.97
CA GLY A 180 -1.59 -19.34 13.74
C GLY A 180 -2.27 -18.75 12.51
N LEU A 181 -2.50 -17.43 12.49
CA LEU A 181 -2.90 -16.68 11.29
C LEU A 181 -1.69 -16.58 10.36
N LYS A 182 -1.77 -17.25 9.20
CA LYS A 182 -0.70 -17.28 8.21
C LYS A 182 -0.79 -16.04 7.32
N ILE A 183 0.35 -15.41 7.06
CA ILE A 183 0.46 -14.30 6.11
C ILE A 183 0.36 -14.87 4.70
N THR A 184 -0.76 -14.62 4.03
CA THR A 184 -0.99 -15.06 2.64
C THR A 184 -0.64 -13.97 1.64
N ASP A 185 -0.73 -12.70 2.04
CA ASP A 185 -0.28 -11.55 1.28
C ASP A 185 0.35 -10.50 2.20
N CYS A 186 1.62 -10.18 1.95
CA CYS A 186 2.39 -9.23 2.75
C CYS A 186 1.90 -7.78 2.62
N ASN A 187 1.22 -7.42 1.52
CA ASN A 187 0.71 -6.07 1.30
C ASN A 187 -0.79 -5.97 1.57
N ASN A 188 -1.44 -7.09 1.90
CA ASN A 188 -2.87 -7.15 2.13
C ASN A 188 -3.22 -8.16 3.24
N HIS A 189 -3.21 -7.64 4.46
CA HIS A 189 -3.53 -8.41 5.66
C HIS A 189 -5.02 -8.84 5.73
N ILE A 190 -5.90 -8.27 4.90
CA ILE A 190 -7.32 -8.63 4.83
C ILE A 190 -7.44 -10.04 4.23
N LYS A 191 -6.67 -10.36 3.18
CA LYS A 191 -6.61 -11.72 2.62
C LYS A 191 -6.18 -12.76 3.66
N SER A 192 -5.18 -12.41 4.47
CA SER A 192 -4.70 -13.29 5.55
C SER A 192 -5.78 -13.53 6.61
N ALA A 193 -6.59 -12.51 6.93
CA ALA A 193 -7.73 -12.63 7.84
C ALA A 193 -8.90 -13.44 7.22
N VAL A 194 -9.20 -13.25 5.93
CA VAL A 194 -10.21 -14.00 5.18
C VAL A 194 -9.93 -15.50 5.20
N ASP A 195 -8.66 -15.89 5.06
CA ASP A 195 -8.22 -17.29 5.10
C ASP A 195 -8.29 -17.90 6.50
N TYR A 196 -8.26 -17.07 7.54
CA TYR A 196 -8.28 -17.50 8.95
C TYR A 196 -9.68 -17.60 9.55
N PHE A 197 -10.50 -16.56 9.38
CA PHE A 197 -11.84 -16.48 9.97
C PHE A 197 -12.90 -17.13 9.08
N GLY A 198 -14.08 -17.40 9.65
CA GLY A 198 -15.29 -17.77 8.90
C GLY A 198 -15.96 -16.55 8.26
N ASP A 199 -17.21 -16.71 7.84
CA ASP A 199 -18.05 -15.56 7.45
C ASP A 199 -18.10 -14.57 8.63
N SER A 200 -17.75 -13.31 8.40
CA SER A 200 -17.51 -12.31 9.45
C SER A 200 -18.10 -10.94 9.07
N CYS A 201 -18.05 -9.97 10.00
CA CYS A 201 -18.28 -8.56 9.69
C CYS A 201 -17.05 -7.72 10.07
N ALA A 202 -16.37 -7.18 9.08
CA ALA A 202 -15.28 -6.21 9.18
C ALA A 202 -15.54 -5.07 8.20
N PRO A 203 -16.20 -3.99 8.67
CA PRO A 203 -16.41 -2.77 7.91
C PRO A 203 -15.11 -2.25 7.30
N ASN A 204 -15.17 -1.64 6.12
CA ASN A 204 -14.05 -1.17 5.30
C ASN A 204 -13.14 -2.25 4.70
N SER A 205 -13.42 -3.56 4.87
CA SER A 205 -12.56 -4.62 4.30
C SER A 205 -12.49 -4.63 2.77
N LEU A 206 -13.44 -3.99 2.08
CA LEU A 206 -13.46 -3.82 0.63
C LEU A 206 -13.04 -2.41 0.16
N LYS A 207 -12.70 -1.51 1.08
CA LYS A 207 -12.27 -0.14 0.76
C LYS A 207 -10.92 -0.17 0.04
N ASP A 208 -10.72 0.68 -0.96
CA ASP A 208 -9.54 0.68 -1.84
C ASP A 208 -8.19 0.67 -1.09
N ILE A 209 -8.06 1.43 0.00
CA ILE A 209 -6.84 1.45 0.84
C ILE A 209 -6.48 0.08 1.45
N TYR A 210 -7.49 -0.77 1.67
CA TYR A 210 -7.37 -2.13 2.21
C TYR A 210 -7.60 -3.21 1.14
N ASN A 211 -8.03 -2.82 -0.05
CA ASN A 211 -8.27 -3.66 -1.22
C ASN A 211 -7.60 -3.07 -2.49
N PRO A 212 -6.27 -2.84 -2.49
CA PRO A 212 -5.60 -2.08 -3.56
C PRO A 212 -5.66 -2.71 -4.96
N ILE A 213 -5.97 -4.02 -5.06
CA ILE A 213 -6.15 -4.73 -6.34
C ILE A 213 -7.65 -4.94 -6.66
N GLY A 214 -8.55 -4.68 -5.72
CA GLY A 214 -9.98 -4.92 -5.91
C GLY A 214 -10.38 -6.41 -5.83
N ASP A 215 -9.53 -7.28 -5.30
CA ASP A 215 -9.71 -8.74 -5.30
C ASP A 215 -9.95 -9.37 -3.91
N ASN A 216 -10.16 -8.55 -2.88
CA ASN A 216 -10.56 -9.04 -1.56
C ASN A 216 -11.91 -9.80 -1.62
N PRO A 217 -11.99 -11.02 -1.05
CA PRO A 217 -13.26 -11.73 -0.93
C PRO A 217 -14.25 -11.03 0.00
N ASP A 218 -15.54 -11.12 -0.29
CA ASP A 218 -16.63 -10.53 0.51
C ASP A 218 -16.94 -11.28 1.82
N LYS A 219 -16.17 -12.33 2.14
CA LYS A 219 -16.36 -13.20 3.31
C LYS A 219 -16.40 -12.43 4.62
N LEU A 220 -15.61 -11.36 4.73
CA LEU A 220 -15.58 -10.48 5.90
C LEU A 220 -16.71 -9.43 5.91
N CYS A 221 -17.60 -9.43 4.93
CA CYS A 221 -18.76 -8.54 4.87
C CYS A 221 -20.09 -9.27 5.05
N LYS A 222 -20.08 -10.61 5.10
CA LYS A 222 -21.29 -11.43 5.07
C LYS A 222 -22.17 -11.31 6.31
N LEU A 223 -21.58 -11.09 7.48
CA LEU A 223 -22.35 -10.89 8.70
C LEU A 223 -22.79 -9.44 8.89
N CYS A 224 -22.27 -8.51 8.11
CA CYS A 224 -22.65 -7.11 8.21
C CYS A 224 -24.13 -6.93 7.82
N SER A 225 -24.85 -6.08 8.56
CA SER A 225 -26.31 -6.01 8.48
C SER A 225 -26.82 -5.01 7.46
N GLY A 226 -25.96 -4.11 6.97
CA GLY A 226 -26.32 -3.05 6.05
C GLY A 226 -26.95 -3.55 4.76
N GLY A 227 -27.80 -2.69 4.19
CA GLY A 227 -28.36 -2.86 2.84
C GLY A 227 -27.33 -2.60 1.75
N ALA A 228 -27.76 -2.61 0.49
CA ALA A 228 -26.89 -2.29 -0.65
C ALA A 228 -26.28 -0.88 -0.51
N GLY A 229 -24.98 -0.74 -0.75
CA GLY A 229 -24.24 0.53 -0.63
C GLY A 229 -23.85 0.93 0.80
N ILE A 230 -24.47 0.34 1.82
CA ILE A 230 -24.16 0.58 3.24
C ILE A 230 -23.39 -0.60 3.84
N ARG A 231 -23.68 -1.82 3.36
CA ARG A 231 -23.08 -3.05 3.87
C ARG A 231 -21.56 -2.95 3.88
N CYS A 232 -20.95 -3.30 5.02
CA CYS A 232 -19.49 -3.34 5.17
C CYS A 232 -18.79 -1.98 5.02
N THR A 233 -19.52 -0.89 5.23
CA THR A 233 -18.97 0.48 5.35
C THR A 233 -19.08 0.95 6.80
N LEU A 234 -18.50 2.11 7.13
CA LEU A 234 -18.69 2.72 8.46
C LEU A 234 -20.13 3.15 8.75
N ALA A 235 -21.00 3.20 7.74
CA ALA A 235 -22.43 3.42 7.92
C ALA A 235 -23.22 2.12 8.22
N ASP A 236 -22.56 0.96 8.20
CA ASP A 236 -23.20 -0.30 8.57
C ASP A 236 -23.62 -0.28 10.05
N PRO A 237 -24.81 -0.80 10.41
CA PRO A 237 -25.23 -0.86 11.82
C PRO A 237 -24.31 -1.68 12.72
N TYR A 238 -23.45 -2.55 12.15
CA TYR A 238 -22.42 -3.29 12.88
C TYR A 238 -21.03 -2.63 12.84
N ALA A 239 -20.91 -1.42 12.31
CA ALA A 239 -19.69 -0.64 12.39
C ALA A 239 -19.50 0.05 13.75
N GLY A 240 -18.25 0.36 14.07
CA GLY A 240 -17.85 0.88 15.37
C GLY A 240 -17.83 -0.19 16.47
N TYR A 241 -17.25 0.16 17.61
CA TYR A 241 -17.07 -0.78 18.73
C TYR A 241 -18.42 -1.26 19.30
N GLU A 242 -19.42 -0.38 19.34
CA GLU A 242 -20.80 -0.75 19.70
C GLU A 242 -21.42 -1.71 18.67
N GLY A 243 -21.26 -1.43 17.37
CA GLY A 243 -21.76 -2.26 16.29
C GLY A 243 -21.17 -3.66 16.30
N ALA A 244 -19.88 -3.80 16.64
CA ALA A 244 -19.24 -5.10 16.80
C ALA A 244 -19.88 -5.95 17.92
N LEU A 245 -20.27 -5.33 19.05
CA LEU A 245 -21.04 -6.01 20.10
C LEU A 245 -22.46 -6.36 19.65
N LYS A 246 -23.13 -5.46 18.90
CA LYS A 246 -24.45 -5.76 18.31
C LYS A 246 -24.38 -6.97 17.38
N CYS A 247 -23.34 -7.06 16.56
CA CYS A 247 -23.06 -8.20 15.67
C CYS A 247 -22.88 -9.53 16.44
N LEU A 248 -22.24 -9.49 17.62
CA LEU A 248 -22.09 -10.68 18.47
C LEU A 248 -23.44 -11.16 19.02
N VAL A 249 -24.30 -10.23 19.43
CA VAL A 249 -25.57 -10.56 20.07
C VAL A 249 -26.65 -10.95 19.07
N ALA A 250 -26.78 -10.20 17.97
CA ALA A 250 -27.85 -10.35 17.00
C ALA A 250 -27.88 -11.76 16.40
N ASN A 251 -29.05 -12.43 16.45
CA ASN A 251 -29.35 -13.70 15.79
C ASN A 251 -28.29 -14.81 15.88
N ASN A 252 -27.42 -14.81 16.91
CA ASN A 252 -26.24 -15.67 17.00
C ASN A 252 -25.37 -15.67 15.72
N SER A 253 -25.23 -14.51 15.07
CA SER A 253 -24.45 -14.38 13.82
C SER A 253 -22.95 -14.44 14.05
N GLY A 254 -22.44 -13.81 15.12
CA GLY A 254 -21.03 -13.80 15.49
C GLY A 254 -20.71 -14.72 16.67
N ASP A 255 -19.51 -15.29 16.66
CA ASP A 255 -18.97 -16.12 17.74
C ASP A 255 -18.12 -15.29 18.73
N ILE A 256 -17.46 -14.24 18.22
CA ILE A 256 -16.50 -13.38 18.93
C ILE A 256 -16.59 -11.93 18.44
N ALA A 257 -16.48 -10.97 19.35
CA ALA A 257 -16.30 -9.55 19.03
C ALA A 257 -15.01 -9.01 19.64
N PHE A 258 -14.30 -8.20 18.85
CA PHE A 258 -13.07 -7.54 19.29
C PHE A 258 -13.36 -6.07 19.57
N VAL A 259 -13.28 -5.67 20.83
CA VAL A 259 -13.67 -4.33 21.28
C VAL A 259 -12.73 -3.77 22.34
N ARG A 260 -13.03 -2.55 22.81
CA ARG A 260 -12.38 -1.93 23.97
C ARG A 260 -13.05 -2.42 25.25
N ASP A 261 -12.32 -2.44 26.36
CA ASP A 261 -12.85 -2.72 27.69
C ASP A 261 -13.95 -1.72 28.10
N THR A 262 -13.77 -0.45 27.77
CA THR A 262 -14.75 0.62 28.03
C THR A 262 -16.07 0.40 27.29
N THR A 263 -16.02 -0.09 26.05
CA THR A 263 -17.22 -0.35 25.24
C THR A 263 -18.12 -1.40 25.88
N ILE A 264 -17.56 -2.53 26.35
CA ILE A 264 -18.37 -3.59 26.96
C ILE A 264 -18.93 -3.14 28.32
N GLN A 265 -18.16 -2.38 29.11
CA GLN A 265 -18.65 -1.79 30.36
C GLN A 265 -19.84 -0.84 30.10
N HIS A 266 -19.71 0.06 29.13
CA HIS A 266 -20.77 1.00 28.77
C HIS A 266 -22.02 0.29 28.19
N ALA A 267 -21.81 -0.74 27.37
CA ALA A 267 -22.90 -1.52 26.79
C ALA A 267 -23.72 -2.26 27.87
N LEU A 268 -23.07 -2.74 28.93
CA LEU A 268 -23.73 -3.41 30.06
C LEU A 268 -24.46 -2.43 30.98
N LEU A 269 -23.88 -1.25 31.24
CA LEU A 269 -24.47 -0.21 32.11
C LEU A 269 -25.68 0.49 31.49
N SER A 270 -25.65 0.72 30.17
CA SER A 270 -26.69 1.49 29.49
C SER A 270 -28.01 0.72 29.35
N HIS A 271 -28.00 -0.62 29.40
CA HIS A 271 -29.12 -1.56 29.14
C HIS A 271 -29.86 -1.39 27.79
N LYS A 272 -29.61 -0.30 27.05
CA LYS A 272 -30.21 0.06 25.76
C LYS A 272 -29.62 -0.71 24.59
N ILE A 273 -28.33 -1.05 24.67
CA ILE A 273 -27.54 -1.54 23.53
C ILE A 273 -27.68 -3.06 23.34
N LEU A 274 -27.62 -3.82 24.45
CA LEU A 274 -27.67 -5.29 24.43
C LEU A 274 -29.08 -5.84 24.74
N GLY A 275 -30.13 -5.01 24.70
CA GLY A 275 -31.51 -5.47 24.91
C GLY A 275 -31.78 -6.10 26.28
N GLY A 276 -31.13 -5.60 27.34
CA GLY A 276 -31.31 -6.11 28.72
C GLY A 276 -30.58 -7.42 29.05
N VAL A 277 -29.62 -7.84 28.22
CA VAL A 277 -28.77 -9.01 28.49
C VAL A 277 -27.84 -8.76 29.69
N SER A 278 -27.77 -9.73 30.61
CA SER A 278 -26.94 -9.65 31.83
C SER A 278 -25.44 -9.80 31.54
N GLU A 279 -24.61 -9.14 32.36
CA GLU A 279 -23.15 -9.29 32.39
C GLU A 279 -22.71 -10.76 32.39
N ASP A 280 -23.41 -11.63 33.14
CA ASP A 280 -23.08 -13.05 33.32
C ASP A 280 -23.18 -13.88 32.02
N SER A 281 -23.74 -13.32 30.97
CA SER A 281 -23.87 -13.98 29.66
C SER A 281 -22.64 -13.85 28.77
N PHE A 282 -21.67 -13.01 29.16
CA PHE A 282 -20.46 -12.77 28.40
C PHE A 282 -19.20 -13.16 29.17
N GLU A 283 -18.17 -13.55 28.42
CA GLU A 283 -16.84 -13.89 28.93
C GLU A 283 -15.77 -13.24 28.03
N LEU A 284 -14.60 -12.99 28.59
CA LEU A 284 -13.41 -12.59 27.85
C LEU A 284 -12.58 -13.83 27.51
N ILE A 285 -11.99 -13.82 26.32
CA ILE A 285 -10.93 -14.77 25.95
C ILE A 285 -9.57 -14.11 26.20
N CYS A 286 -8.76 -14.72 27.06
CA CYS A 286 -7.40 -14.24 27.35
C CYS A 286 -6.41 -14.80 26.31
N ARG A 287 -5.20 -14.23 26.24
CA ARG A 287 -4.19 -14.63 25.24
C ARG A 287 -3.72 -16.08 25.35
N ASP A 288 -3.78 -16.65 26.56
CA ASP A 288 -3.46 -18.06 26.80
C ASP A 288 -4.62 -19.01 26.43
N GLY A 289 -5.77 -18.50 25.97
CA GLY A 289 -6.97 -19.27 25.68
C GLY A 289 -7.84 -19.57 26.92
N SER A 290 -7.46 -19.06 28.10
CA SER A 290 -8.32 -19.08 29.28
C SER A 290 -9.48 -18.08 29.15
N ARG A 291 -10.45 -18.19 30.06
CA ARG A 291 -11.64 -17.34 30.11
C ARG A 291 -11.70 -16.57 31.41
N ALA A 292 -12.17 -15.34 31.33
CA ALA A 292 -12.38 -14.50 32.50
C ALA A 292 -13.74 -13.78 32.42
N PRO A 293 -14.34 -13.39 33.55
CA PRO A 293 -15.49 -12.49 33.53
C PRO A 293 -15.10 -11.14 32.94
N VAL A 294 -16.07 -10.44 32.35
CA VAL A 294 -15.84 -9.15 31.68
C VAL A 294 -15.20 -8.12 32.61
N THR A 295 -15.50 -8.13 33.91
CA THR A 295 -14.88 -7.29 34.95
C THR A 295 -13.39 -7.48 35.15
N SER A 296 -12.79 -8.56 34.64
CA SER A 296 -11.36 -8.87 34.79
C SER A 296 -10.50 -8.45 33.59
N TRP A 297 -10.92 -7.42 32.83
CA TRP A 297 -10.23 -6.93 31.64
C TRP A 297 -8.76 -6.59 31.87
N GLU A 298 -8.38 -6.04 33.03
CA GLU A 298 -6.98 -5.69 33.34
C GLU A 298 -6.04 -6.90 33.33
N LYS A 299 -6.56 -8.08 33.69
CA LYS A 299 -5.80 -9.36 33.69
C LYS A 299 -6.00 -10.15 32.41
N CYS A 300 -7.18 -10.00 31.78
CA CYS A 300 -7.57 -10.72 30.58
C CYS A 300 -7.80 -9.75 29.42
N ASN A 301 -6.71 -9.33 28.80
CA ASN A 301 -6.71 -8.45 27.63
C ASN A 301 -5.64 -8.90 26.62
N TRP A 302 -5.75 -8.34 25.42
CA TRP A 302 -4.89 -8.62 24.29
C TRP A 302 -3.75 -7.58 24.19
N GLY A 303 -3.92 -6.41 24.78
CA GLY A 303 -2.85 -5.44 25.00
C GLY A 303 -3.39 -4.06 25.37
N ARG A 304 -2.49 -3.18 25.83
CA ARG A 304 -2.81 -1.78 26.07
C ARG A 304 -2.75 -1.00 24.77
N ILE A 305 -3.77 -0.20 24.53
CA ILE A 305 -3.86 0.70 23.37
C ILE A 305 -3.92 2.16 23.84
N PRO A 306 -3.26 3.09 23.12
CA PRO A 306 -3.36 4.51 23.42
C PRO A 306 -4.78 5.02 23.23
N ALA A 307 -5.13 6.09 23.96
CA ALA A 307 -6.37 6.80 23.79
C ALA A 307 -6.48 7.47 22.41
N ASP A 308 -7.72 7.72 22.00
CA ASP A 308 -8.06 8.43 20.78
C ASP A 308 -7.55 9.87 20.84
N ALA A 309 -7.34 10.48 19.68
CA ALA A 309 -6.72 11.79 19.61
C ALA A 309 -7.44 12.73 18.66
N VAL A 310 -7.48 14.00 19.05
CA VAL A 310 -7.87 15.10 18.15
C VAL A 310 -6.64 15.51 17.34
N VAL A 311 -6.76 15.46 16.02
CA VAL A 311 -5.71 15.81 15.06
C VAL A 311 -6.02 17.11 14.32
N THR A 312 -4.97 17.75 13.80
CA THR A 312 -5.06 18.91 12.90
C THR A 312 -3.96 18.83 11.82
N SER A 313 -3.99 19.72 10.85
CA SER A 313 -2.96 19.77 9.80
C SER A 313 -1.58 20.11 10.38
N SER A 314 -0.54 19.41 9.91
CA SER A 314 0.86 19.73 10.20
C SER A 314 1.26 21.10 9.68
N ALA A 315 0.55 21.65 8.69
CA ALA A 315 0.73 23.01 8.21
C ALA A 315 0.32 24.07 9.23
N ALA A 316 -0.53 23.73 10.23
CA ALA A 316 -0.90 24.64 11.30
C ALA A 316 0.32 24.99 12.16
N SER A 317 0.53 26.29 12.39
CA SER A 317 1.62 26.80 13.23
C SER A 317 1.48 26.35 14.68
N GLN A 318 2.59 26.34 15.43
CA GLN A 318 2.57 25.98 16.86
C GLN A 318 1.59 26.84 17.67
N ASP A 319 1.52 28.15 17.37
CA ASP A 319 0.58 29.05 18.03
C ASP A 319 -0.88 28.73 17.70
N GLN A 320 -1.17 28.29 16.46
CA GLN A 320 -2.50 27.81 16.10
C GLN A 320 -2.87 26.54 16.86
N ARG A 321 -1.96 25.57 16.91
CA ARG A 321 -2.19 24.31 17.65
C ARG A 321 -2.46 24.57 19.12
N LYS A 322 -1.73 25.50 19.76
CA LYS A 322 -2.00 25.93 21.15
C LYS A 322 -3.38 26.56 21.31
N ARG A 323 -3.82 27.40 20.35
CA ARG A 323 -5.18 27.96 20.38
C ARG A 323 -6.25 26.88 20.28
N TYR A 324 -6.06 25.87 19.42
CA TYR A 324 -6.97 24.73 19.33
C TYR A 324 -6.99 23.92 20.63
N GLN A 325 -5.83 23.70 21.25
CA GLN A 325 -5.74 23.04 22.56
C GLN A 325 -6.47 23.82 23.65
N ASN A 326 -6.30 25.14 23.72
CA ASN A 326 -7.03 25.99 24.67
C ASN A 326 -8.55 25.92 24.46
N LEU A 327 -9.00 25.97 23.20
CA LEU A 327 -10.41 25.79 22.86
C LEU A 327 -10.93 24.45 23.38
N LEU A 328 -10.23 23.34 23.11
CA LEU A 328 -10.60 22.00 23.58
C LEU A 328 -10.66 21.94 25.12
N GLN A 329 -9.69 22.50 25.83
CA GLN A 329 -9.72 22.57 27.30
C GLN A 329 -10.93 23.36 27.80
N LYS A 330 -11.26 24.48 27.14
CA LYS A 330 -12.40 25.31 27.51
C LYS A 330 -13.73 24.62 27.26
N LEU A 331 -13.83 23.85 26.17
CA LEU A 331 -15.00 23.00 25.90
C LEU A 331 -15.22 21.98 27.02
N VAL A 332 -14.16 21.30 27.48
CA VAL A 332 -14.27 20.36 28.61
C VAL A 332 -14.66 21.08 29.90
N GLN A 333 -14.09 22.27 30.17
CA GLN A 333 -14.42 23.04 31.36
C GLN A 333 -15.90 23.44 31.43
N LEU A 334 -16.50 23.79 30.29
CA LEU A 334 -17.86 24.32 30.22
C LEU A 334 -18.93 23.25 29.97
N TYR A 335 -18.60 22.22 29.18
CA TYR A 335 -19.55 21.20 28.70
C TYR A 335 -19.18 19.75 29.07
N GLY A 336 -18.04 19.54 29.73
CA GLY A 336 -17.70 18.24 30.32
C GLY A 336 -18.49 17.96 31.59
N GLU A 337 -18.54 16.69 32.00
CA GLU A 337 -19.20 16.31 33.25
C GLU A 337 -18.48 16.91 34.48
N PRO A 338 -19.20 17.23 35.58
CA PRO A 338 -18.58 17.72 36.81
C PRO A 338 -17.76 16.61 37.51
N ASN A 339 -16.52 16.41 37.06
CA ASN A 339 -15.54 15.55 37.71
C ASN A 339 -14.65 16.40 38.66
N PRO A 340 -14.31 15.94 39.89
CA PRO A 340 -13.30 16.61 40.73
C PRO A 340 -11.96 16.88 40.03
N SER A 341 -11.62 16.11 38.99
CA SER A 341 -10.44 16.34 38.14
C SER A 341 -10.56 17.56 37.20
N ASN A 342 -11.78 18.03 36.90
CA ASN A 342 -12.03 19.21 36.04
C ASN A 342 -11.77 20.55 36.75
N LYS A 343 -11.47 20.53 38.06
CA LYS A 343 -11.21 21.74 38.86
C LYS A 343 -9.73 22.11 39.00
N ASN A 344 -8.80 21.37 38.40
CA ASN A 344 -7.37 21.60 38.63
C ASN A 344 -6.57 21.82 37.31
N PRO A 345 -6.58 23.03 36.74
CA PRO A 345 -5.78 23.37 35.55
C PRO A 345 -4.26 23.26 35.79
N ASN A 346 -3.82 23.22 37.05
CA ASN A 346 -2.41 23.29 37.42
C ASN A 346 -1.68 21.94 37.44
N ASN A 347 -2.36 20.81 37.23
CA ASN A 347 -1.69 19.50 37.15
C ASN A 347 -1.35 19.05 35.72
N THR A 348 -1.62 19.88 34.72
CA THR A 348 -1.42 19.57 33.29
C THR A 348 -0.02 19.90 32.77
N PHE A 349 0.82 20.58 33.58
CA PHE A 349 2.24 20.73 33.31
C PHE A 349 3.02 19.96 34.37
N GLY A 350 3.79 18.95 33.96
CA GLY A 350 4.59 18.11 34.85
C GLY A 350 5.76 18.87 35.49
N GLN A 351 5.49 19.82 36.39
CA GLN A 351 6.48 20.32 37.34
C GLN A 351 6.30 19.58 38.67
N GLN A 352 7.15 18.57 38.89
CA GLN A 352 7.40 18.08 40.25
C GLN A 352 8.05 19.22 41.04
N ASN A 353 7.29 19.91 41.89
CA ASN A 353 7.86 20.86 42.85
C ASN A 353 8.70 20.08 43.86
N ARG A 354 10.02 20.17 43.70
CA ARG A 354 11.03 19.75 44.68
C ARG A 354 11.43 20.95 45.53
N ASP A 355 11.73 20.72 46.80
CA ASP A 355 12.39 21.72 47.63
C ASP A 355 13.85 21.95 47.19
N GLN A 356 14.52 22.96 47.77
CA GLN A 356 15.89 23.37 47.41
C GLN A 356 16.96 22.28 47.65
N TYR A 357 16.58 21.12 48.19
CA TYR A 357 17.44 19.96 48.40
C TYR A 357 16.96 18.67 47.71
N GLY A 358 15.91 18.74 46.88
CA GLY A 358 15.57 17.67 45.92
C GLY A 358 14.67 16.55 46.43
N ASN A 359 13.95 16.71 47.54
CA ASN A 359 13.03 15.70 48.06
C ASN A 359 11.56 15.97 47.66
N PRO A 360 10.76 14.93 47.33
CA PRO A 360 9.32 15.07 47.09
C PRO A 360 8.55 15.20 48.42
N PHE A 361 7.62 16.15 48.51
CA PHE A 361 6.72 16.27 49.66
C PHE A 361 5.77 15.07 49.75
N SER A 362 5.82 14.36 50.88
CA SER A 362 4.86 13.31 51.27
C SER A 362 3.73 13.95 52.07
N SER A 363 2.53 14.05 51.52
CA SER A 363 1.35 14.51 52.25
C SER A 363 0.62 13.33 52.88
N THR A 364 0.95 13.02 54.14
CA THR A 364 0.03 12.39 55.08
C THR A 364 -0.29 13.40 56.18
N GLU A 365 -1.59 13.51 56.45
CA GLU A 365 -2.24 14.13 57.61
C GLU A 365 -2.53 15.65 57.61
N ARG A 366 -3.73 15.92 58.09
CA ARG A 366 -4.47 17.19 58.17
C ARG A 366 -3.85 18.13 59.22
N ASP A 367 -4.04 19.43 59.07
CA ASP A 367 -4.87 20.14 60.05
C ASP A 367 -5.38 21.51 59.59
N SER A 368 -6.58 21.78 60.09
CA SER A 368 -7.40 22.98 60.00
C SER A 368 -6.70 24.20 60.60
N TYR A 369 -6.71 25.36 59.92
CA TYR A 369 -6.85 26.66 60.58
C TYR A 369 -7.49 27.68 59.63
N ASP A 370 -8.75 27.99 59.95
CA ASP A 370 -9.50 29.16 59.51
C ASP A 370 -8.73 30.44 59.88
N THR A 371 -8.61 31.40 58.98
CA THR A 371 -8.21 32.78 59.35
C THR A 371 -8.97 33.79 58.50
N TYR A 372 -9.92 34.42 59.17
CA TYR A 372 -10.77 35.52 58.75
C TYR A 372 -9.92 36.79 58.58
N ASP A 373 -9.82 37.34 57.36
CA ASP A 373 -9.23 38.68 57.12
C ASP A 373 -10.35 39.70 56.81
N PRO A 374 -10.63 40.65 57.72
CA PRO A 374 -11.76 41.56 57.63
C PRO A 374 -11.33 42.96 57.17
N TYR A 375 -10.58 43.13 56.07
CA TYR A 375 -10.36 44.48 55.50
C TYR A 375 -10.29 44.52 53.97
N ARG A 376 -11.46 44.59 53.31
CA ARG A 376 -11.66 45.48 52.15
C ARG A 376 -13.15 45.66 51.83
N ARG A 377 -13.69 46.81 52.25
CA ARG A 377 -15.05 47.26 51.98
C ARG A 377 -14.99 48.55 51.14
N ASN A 378 -15.97 48.70 50.25
CA ASN A 378 -16.32 49.84 49.38
C ASN A 378 -15.69 49.78 47.99
N ARG A 379 -16.36 50.10 46.87
CA ARG A 379 -17.71 50.57 46.48
C ARG A 379 -17.71 50.33 44.95
N PHE A 380 -18.81 50.10 44.24
CA PHE A 380 -19.70 51.15 43.72
C PHE A 380 -20.99 50.52 43.17
N ASN A 381 -22.06 51.26 43.38
CA ASN A 381 -23.45 51.04 42.98
C ASN A 381 -23.73 51.77 41.63
N TYR A 382 -24.92 51.55 41.05
CA TYR A 382 -25.55 52.11 39.82
C TYR A 382 -25.55 51.14 38.61
N ASP A 383 -26.65 50.85 37.92
CA ASP A 383 -28.03 51.36 37.98
C ASP A 383 -28.97 50.43 37.19
N GLU A 384 -30.25 50.39 37.58
CA GLU A 384 -31.36 49.87 36.79
C GLU A 384 -31.60 50.74 35.54
N LYS A 385 -31.66 50.13 34.34
CA LYS A 385 -32.57 50.55 33.25
C LYS A 385 -32.61 49.54 32.09
N GLN A 386 -33.77 48.89 32.01
CA GLN A 386 -34.61 48.69 30.82
C GLN A 386 -34.19 47.72 29.70
N ASP A 387 -35.07 46.74 29.54
CA ASP A 387 -35.18 45.70 28.53
C ASP A 387 -35.32 46.21 27.09
N ASN A 388 -34.58 45.57 26.16
CA ASN A 388 -35.02 45.03 24.85
C ASN A 388 -33.80 44.77 23.92
N ASP A 389 -33.18 43.60 24.00
CA ASP A 389 -32.22 43.10 22.99
C ASP A 389 -32.36 41.57 22.83
N PRO A 390 -32.63 41.03 21.63
CA PRO A 390 -32.69 39.59 21.38
C PRO A 390 -31.33 38.86 21.40
N ASN A 391 -30.19 39.56 21.50
CA ASN A 391 -28.83 38.97 21.40
C ASN A 391 -28.09 38.80 22.75
N ARG A 392 -28.77 38.42 23.84
CA ARG A 392 -28.09 38.23 25.13
C ARG A 392 -27.09 37.06 25.11
N VAL A 393 -25.80 37.40 25.26
CA VAL A 393 -24.71 36.49 25.65
C VAL A 393 -24.88 36.11 27.13
N SER A 394 -24.84 34.81 27.46
CA SER A 394 -24.96 34.35 28.84
C SER A 394 -23.67 34.64 29.63
N THR A 395 -23.80 35.26 30.81
CA THR A 395 -22.70 35.48 31.77
C THR A 395 -22.78 34.55 32.99
N LEU A 396 -23.79 33.67 33.05
CA LEU A 396 -24.00 32.71 34.14
C LEU A 396 -23.27 31.39 33.85
N ALA A 397 -22.62 30.85 34.89
CA ALA A 397 -21.86 29.60 34.78
C ALA A 397 -22.78 28.40 34.43
N PRO A 398 -22.34 27.47 33.56
CA PRO A 398 -23.19 26.44 32.93
C PRO A 398 -23.77 25.38 33.90
N PHE A 399 -23.29 25.32 35.16
CA PHE A 399 -23.80 24.39 36.18
C PHE A 399 -25.02 24.92 36.96
N GLN A 400 -25.50 26.13 36.65
CA GLN A 400 -26.78 26.64 37.19
C GLN A 400 -27.89 26.43 36.16
N THR A 401 -28.96 25.74 36.57
CA THR A 401 -30.14 25.51 35.75
C THR A 401 -30.68 26.85 35.25
N ARG A 402 -30.60 27.07 33.93
CA ARG A 402 -31.15 28.29 33.32
C ARG A 402 -32.67 28.20 33.45
N LEU A 403 -33.33 29.23 33.97
CA LEU A 403 -34.79 29.26 34.07
C LEU A 403 -35.32 30.07 32.88
N ASP A 404 -36.34 29.57 32.21
CA ASP A 404 -37.06 30.35 31.21
C ASP A 404 -37.85 31.50 31.88
N ARG A 405 -38.52 32.33 31.07
CA ARG A 405 -39.36 33.43 31.59
C ARG A 405 -40.53 32.96 32.47
N SER A 406 -40.85 31.67 32.48
CA SER A 406 -41.91 31.05 33.27
C SER A 406 -41.41 30.34 34.54
N GLY A 407 -40.09 30.38 34.80
CA GLY A 407 -39.48 29.72 35.95
C GLY A 407 -39.30 28.21 35.77
N GLN A 408 -39.38 27.71 34.54
CA GLN A 408 -39.08 26.32 34.19
C GLN A 408 -37.61 26.14 33.86
N PRO A 409 -36.97 25.04 34.33
CA PRO A 409 -35.59 24.72 33.98
C PRO A 409 -35.45 24.43 32.48
N ILE A 410 -34.62 25.23 31.82
CA ILE A 410 -34.11 25.01 30.46
C ILE A 410 -33.13 23.83 30.54
N GLU A 411 -33.27 22.87 29.61
CA GLU A 411 -32.36 21.72 29.45
C GLU A 411 -30.87 22.15 29.51
N LEU A 412 -30.02 21.28 30.06
CA LEU A 412 -28.56 21.49 30.10
C LEU A 412 -28.05 21.90 28.70
N PRO A 413 -27.26 22.98 28.57
CA PRO A 413 -27.05 23.65 27.29
C PRO A 413 -26.37 22.78 26.24
N PHE A 414 -25.49 21.86 26.65
CA PHE A 414 -24.87 20.83 25.80
C PHE A 414 -24.04 19.89 26.70
N GLN A 415 -23.97 18.60 26.38
CA GLN A 415 -23.09 17.62 27.05
C GLN A 415 -22.07 17.09 26.04
N LEU A 416 -20.78 17.30 26.31
CA LEU A 416 -19.72 17.01 25.34
C LEU A 416 -19.53 15.51 25.11
N PHE A 417 -19.44 14.75 26.20
CA PHE A 417 -19.13 13.31 26.18
C PHE A 417 -20.38 12.42 26.27
N VAL A 418 -21.58 12.97 26.11
CA VAL A 418 -22.80 12.15 26.12
C VAL A 418 -23.37 12.14 24.72
N SER A 419 -23.60 10.94 24.19
CA SER A 419 -24.27 10.72 22.92
C SER A 419 -25.67 10.17 23.17
N ASN A 420 -26.66 10.73 22.48
CA ASN A 420 -28.05 10.26 22.57
C ASN A 420 -28.31 9.37 21.36
N GLU A 421 -29.09 8.29 21.55
CA GLU A 421 -29.41 7.26 20.55
C GLU A 421 -28.28 6.29 20.16
N THR A 422 -27.04 6.77 20.02
CA THR A 422 -25.83 5.96 19.72
C THR A 422 -24.68 6.35 20.64
N THR A 423 -23.52 5.67 20.52
CA THR A 423 -22.31 6.03 21.27
C THR A 423 -21.27 6.78 20.42
N ASP A 424 -20.31 7.41 21.10
CA ASP A 424 -19.04 7.90 20.56
C ASP A 424 -19.18 8.91 19.40
N LEU A 425 -20.14 9.84 19.50
CA LEU A 425 -20.29 10.93 18.52
C LEU A 425 -19.31 12.07 18.83
N LEU A 426 -18.47 12.47 17.86
CA LEU A 426 -17.35 13.43 17.95
C LEU A 426 -16.17 12.99 18.81
N LEU A 427 -16.45 12.46 19.98
CA LEU A 427 -15.49 12.02 21.01
C LEU A 427 -16.10 10.79 21.70
N GLN A 428 -15.28 9.97 22.35
CA GLN A 428 -15.83 8.81 23.06
C GLN A 428 -16.70 9.25 24.23
N ASP A 429 -17.73 8.44 24.51
CA ASP A 429 -18.60 8.70 25.66
C ASP A 429 -17.92 8.42 27.01
N ALA A 430 -16.88 7.56 26.98
CA ALA A 430 -16.07 7.23 28.16
C ALA A 430 -15.09 8.34 28.56
N THR A 431 -15.00 9.41 27.77
CA THR A 431 -13.99 10.46 27.94
C THR A 431 -14.36 11.39 29.07
N ILE A 432 -13.38 11.67 29.92
CA ILE A 432 -13.56 12.55 31.09
C ILE A 432 -12.83 13.88 30.93
N ASN A 433 -11.73 13.90 30.16
CA ASN A 433 -10.88 15.07 29.95
C ASN A 433 -9.92 14.83 28.77
N PHE A 434 -9.11 15.84 28.41
CA PHE A 434 -8.02 15.73 27.44
C PHE A 434 -6.65 15.93 28.09
N ARG A 435 -5.66 15.21 27.57
CA ARG A 435 -4.24 15.51 27.72
C ARG A 435 -3.76 16.27 26.48
N MET A 436 -3.43 17.54 26.67
CA MET A 436 -2.83 18.35 25.60
C MET A 436 -1.39 17.92 25.35
N LEU A 437 -1.04 17.72 24.08
CA LEU A 437 0.26 17.22 23.67
C LEU A 437 1.26 18.36 23.45
N ASN A 438 2.42 18.25 24.08
CA ASN A 438 3.53 19.15 23.81
C ASN A 438 4.08 18.93 22.40
N GLU A 439 4.77 19.91 21.83
CA GLU A 439 5.27 19.87 20.45
C GLU A 439 6.05 18.58 20.10
N GLU A 440 6.92 18.13 21.01
CA GLU A 440 7.71 16.89 20.83
C GLU A 440 6.84 15.62 20.81
N GLU A 441 5.64 15.68 21.37
CA GLU A 441 4.67 14.59 21.45
C GLU A 441 3.66 14.60 20.27
N GLN A 442 3.63 15.68 19.47
CA GLN A 442 2.70 15.86 18.33
C GLN A 442 3.15 15.09 17.08
N ALA A 443 3.50 13.83 17.26
CA ALA A 443 3.82 12.91 16.17
C ALA A 443 3.01 11.63 16.33
N SER A 444 2.41 11.12 15.25
CA SER A 444 1.60 9.90 15.31
C SER A 444 2.38 8.69 15.87
N LYS A 445 3.70 8.64 15.63
CA LYS A 445 4.56 7.62 16.23
C LYS A 445 4.60 7.69 17.77
N HIS A 446 4.59 8.89 18.34
CA HIS A 446 4.60 9.08 19.79
C HIS A 446 3.28 8.67 20.44
N ILE A 447 2.15 8.78 19.73
CA ILE A 447 0.87 8.26 20.20
C ILE A 447 0.92 6.74 20.38
N LEU A 448 1.52 6.04 19.41
CA LEU A 448 1.67 4.58 19.46
C LEU A 448 2.77 4.09 20.41
N ASN A 449 3.77 4.93 20.67
CA ASN A 449 4.91 4.60 21.53
C ASN A 449 5.17 5.72 22.55
N ASN A 450 4.69 5.50 23.77
CA ASN A 450 4.86 6.43 24.88
C ASN A 450 4.96 5.68 26.21
N LYS A 451 5.23 6.43 27.29
CA LYS A 451 5.40 5.90 28.65
C LYS A 451 4.18 5.15 29.23
N TYR A 452 2.98 5.33 28.67
CA TYR A 452 1.75 4.72 29.18
C TYR A 452 1.48 3.34 28.56
N VAL A 453 1.71 3.20 27.25
CA VAL A 453 1.41 1.97 26.49
C VAL A 453 2.65 1.18 26.05
N GLY A 454 3.85 1.76 26.18
CA GLY A 454 5.08 1.16 25.69
C GLY A 454 5.10 1.07 24.16
N ASP A 455 5.74 0.03 23.62
CA ASP A 455 5.89 -0.17 22.17
C ASP A 455 4.89 -1.19 21.57
N GLN A 456 3.90 -1.65 22.35
CA GLN A 456 2.98 -2.71 21.94
C GLN A 456 2.11 -2.29 20.74
N ALA A 457 1.52 -1.10 20.79
CA ALA A 457 0.69 -0.58 19.71
C ALA A 457 1.51 -0.31 18.43
N GLU A 458 2.71 0.28 18.57
CA GLU A 458 3.64 0.46 17.44
C GLU A 458 4.01 -0.87 16.79
N LYS A 459 4.36 -1.89 17.60
CA LYS A 459 4.67 -3.23 17.11
C LYS A 459 3.49 -3.87 16.41
N ALA A 460 2.27 -3.67 16.88
CA ALA A 460 1.08 -4.21 16.23
C ALA A 460 0.82 -3.55 14.88
N VAL A 461 0.84 -2.22 14.81
CA VAL A 461 0.64 -1.46 13.56
C VAL A 461 1.68 -1.83 12.50
N LEU A 462 2.96 -1.96 12.89
CA LEU A 462 4.02 -2.40 11.98
C LEU A 462 3.95 -3.91 11.69
N GLY A 463 3.54 -4.70 12.68
CA GLY A 463 3.53 -6.15 12.65
C GLY A 463 2.44 -6.75 11.77
N VAL A 464 1.28 -6.11 11.66
CA VAL A 464 0.22 -6.52 10.71
C VAL A 464 0.68 -6.39 9.25
N ARG A 465 1.66 -5.54 8.99
CA ARG A 465 2.30 -5.34 7.68
C ARG A 465 3.64 -6.06 7.55
N ALA A 466 4.02 -6.86 8.54
CA ALA A 466 5.27 -7.60 8.49
C ALA A 466 5.17 -8.72 7.44
N CYS A 467 6.26 -8.91 6.70
CA CYS A 467 6.38 -9.97 5.72
C CYS A 467 7.41 -11.01 6.21
N PRO A 468 7.14 -12.33 6.05
CA PRO A 468 8.11 -13.37 6.39
C PRO A 468 9.41 -13.21 5.58
N LEU A 469 9.27 -12.79 4.32
CA LEU A 469 10.39 -12.43 3.47
C LEU A 469 10.68 -10.94 3.61
N LYS A 470 11.91 -10.61 4.04
CA LYS A 470 12.30 -9.21 4.25
C LYS A 470 12.73 -8.51 2.95
N ARG A 471 13.30 -9.26 2.01
CA ARG A 471 13.78 -8.73 0.73
C ARG A 471 13.44 -9.65 -0.43
N ALA A 472 13.43 -9.06 -1.62
CA ALA A 472 13.39 -9.75 -2.90
C ALA A 472 14.51 -9.17 -3.80
N ILE A 473 15.47 -10.00 -4.23
CA ILE A 473 16.62 -9.57 -5.02
C ILE A 473 16.37 -9.87 -6.50
N LEU A 474 16.17 -8.82 -7.30
CA LEU A 474 16.09 -8.92 -8.76
C LEU A 474 17.51 -8.86 -9.36
N CYS A 475 17.85 -9.86 -10.17
CA CYS A 475 19.07 -9.86 -10.97
C CYS A 475 18.86 -9.17 -12.32
N VAL A 476 19.73 -8.21 -12.62
CA VAL A 476 19.80 -7.46 -13.89
C VAL A 476 21.19 -7.57 -14.51
N THR A 477 21.31 -7.34 -15.82
CA THR A 477 22.51 -7.70 -16.59
C THR A 477 23.39 -6.51 -16.99
N SER A 478 22.86 -5.29 -16.97
CA SER A 478 23.54 -4.10 -17.50
C SER A 478 23.48 -2.88 -16.57
N ASP A 479 24.36 -1.89 -16.82
CA ASP A 479 24.31 -0.61 -16.10
C ASP A 479 22.94 0.10 -16.22
N PRO A 480 22.32 0.20 -17.42
CA PRO A 480 21.01 0.85 -17.56
C PRO A 480 19.89 0.10 -16.86
N GLU A 481 19.89 -1.24 -16.87
CA GLU A 481 18.92 -2.03 -16.11
C GLU A 481 19.12 -1.88 -14.60
N MET A 482 20.37 -1.75 -14.13
CA MET A 482 20.66 -1.50 -12.72
C MET A 482 20.12 -0.15 -12.27
N ASP A 483 20.27 0.91 -13.07
CA ASP A 483 19.66 2.21 -12.80
C ASP A 483 18.12 2.11 -12.74
N LYS A 484 17.49 1.45 -13.71
CA LYS A 484 16.03 1.22 -13.72
C LYS A 484 15.58 0.40 -12.52
N CYS A 485 16.33 -0.63 -12.12
CA CYS A 485 16.02 -1.42 -10.94
C CYS A 485 16.13 -0.59 -9.66
N ILE A 486 17.14 0.28 -9.54
CA ILE A 486 17.29 1.17 -8.38
C ILE A 486 16.10 2.14 -8.28
N LYS A 487 15.66 2.71 -9.41
CA LYS A 487 14.45 3.54 -9.48
C LYS A 487 13.20 2.75 -9.07
N MET A 488 13.04 1.53 -9.58
CA MET A 488 11.96 0.62 -9.19
C MET A 488 11.98 0.37 -7.68
N ARG A 489 13.14 0.04 -7.11
CA ARG A 489 13.30 -0.18 -5.67
C ARG A 489 12.88 1.05 -4.85
N ILE A 490 13.25 2.25 -5.28
CA ILE A 490 12.89 3.49 -4.58
C ILE A 490 11.39 3.70 -4.63
N ALA A 491 10.76 3.51 -5.80
CA ALA A 491 9.32 3.64 -5.98
C ALA A 491 8.55 2.63 -5.10
N LEU A 492 8.90 1.33 -5.15
CA LEU A 492 8.23 0.31 -4.34
C LEU A 492 8.42 0.54 -2.84
N LYS A 493 9.60 1.03 -2.42
CA LYS A 493 9.86 1.39 -1.02
C LYS A 493 9.03 2.60 -0.57
N ALA A 494 8.86 3.60 -1.44
CA ALA A 494 8.02 4.77 -1.16
C ALA A 494 6.54 4.38 -0.99
N ALA A 495 6.07 3.43 -1.79
CA ALA A 495 4.75 2.80 -1.68
C ALA A 495 4.62 1.82 -0.49
N VAL A 496 5.66 1.62 0.32
CA VAL A 496 5.68 0.72 1.50
C VAL A 496 5.34 -0.73 1.14
N LEU A 497 5.72 -1.15 -0.07
CA LEU A 497 5.52 -2.53 -0.49
C LEU A 497 6.56 -3.46 0.16
N SER A 498 6.09 -4.64 0.52
CA SER A 498 6.86 -5.74 1.09
C SER A 498 6.75 -6.99 0.20
N PRO A 499 7.81 -7.81 0.08
CA PRO A 499 9.17 -7.60 0.59
C PRO A 499 9.87 -6.40 -0.06
N THR A 500 10.91 -5.88 0.61
CA THR A 500 11.69 -4.78 0.04
C THR A 500 12.48 -5.25 -1.19
N LEU A 501 12.34 -4.57 -2.32
CA LEU A 501 13.11 -4.90 -3.52
C LEU A 501 14.59 -4.53 -3.33
N SER A 502 15.48 -5.38 -3.82
CA SER A 502 16.91 -5.12 -3.95
C SER A 502 17.36 -5.50 -5.36
N CYS A 503 18.44 -4.87 -5.81
CA CYS A 503 18.98 -5.10 -7.15
C CYS A 503 20.33 -5.77 -7.05
N TRP A 504 20.59 -6.74 -7.92
CA TRP A 504 21.88 -7.40 -8.04
C TRP A 504 22.32 -7.37 -9.50
N ARG A 505 23.57 -7.03 -9.75
CA ARG A 505 24.10 -6.85 -11.11
C ARG A 505 24.92 -8.08 -11.52
N GLY A 506 24.38 -8.85 -12.45
CA GLY A 506 25.12 -9.86 -13.22
C GLY A 506 25.86 -9.24 -14.40
N HIS A 507 26.76 -10.01 -15.01
CA HIS A 507 27.44 -9.63 -16.25
C HIS A 507 26.81 -10.25 -17.51
N SER A 508 25.83 -11.12 -17.33
CA SER A 508 25.04 -11.77 -18.40
C SER A 508 23.79 -12.44 -17.83
N ALA A 509 22.86 -12.83 -18.70
CA ALA A 509 21.71 -13.64 -18.31
C ALA A 509 22.13 -14.98 -17.68
N ARG A 510 23.13 -15.66 -18.25
CA ARG A 510 23.71 -16.91 -17.70
C ARG A 510 24.29 -16.71 -16.29
N HIS A 511 24.92 -15.57 -16.03
CA HIS A 511 25.38 -15.25 -14.67
C HIS A 511 24.20 -15.03 -13.71
N CYS A 512 23.15 -14.33 -14.16
CA CYS A 512 21.93 -14.17 -13.37
C CYS A 512 21.24 -15.50 -13.04
N GLU A 513 21.14 -16.42 -14.00
CA GLU A 513 20.59 -17.75 -13.77
C GLU A 513 21.34 -18.49 -12.66
N ARG A 514 22.68 -18.49 -12.71
CA ARG A 514 23.53 -19.09 -11.68
C ARG A 514 23.37 -18.38 -10.33
N ALA A 515 23.37 -17.06 -10.32
CA ALA A 515 23.22 -16.27 -9.10
C ALA A 515 21.88 -16.54 -8.40
N VAL A 516 20.80 -16.73 -9.16
CA VAL A 516 19.49 -17.11 -8.63
C VAL A 516 19.52 -18.54 -8.07
N ALA A 517 20.14 -19.47 -8.77
CA ALA A 517 20.28 -20.87 -8.32
C ALA A 517 21.10 -20.99 -7.03
N GLU A 518 22.16 -20.20 -6.88
CA GLU A 518 23.06 -20.18 -5.72
C GLU A 518 22.53 -19.36 -4.53
N GLY A 519 21.47 -18.57 -4.72
CA GLY A 519 20.90 -17.73 -3.66
C GLY A 519 21.51 -16.33 -3.54
N SER A 520 22.38 -15.92 -4.47
CA SER A 520 22.91 -14.55 -4.54
C SER A 520 21.86 -13.53 -5.01
N ALA A 521 20.95 -13.99 -5.87
CA ALA A 521 19.74 -13.27 -6.26
C ALA A 521 18.51 -14.18 -6.04
N ASP A 522 17.30 -13.62 -6.08
CA ASP A 522 16.07 -14.38 -5.81
C ASP A 522 15.31 -14.71 -7.11
N PHE A 523 15.31 -13.77 -8.05
CA PHE A 523 14.70 -13.97 -9.36
C PHE A 523 15.33 -13.08 -10.43
N THR A 524 15.07 -13.40 -11.69
CA THR A 524 15.51 -12.64 -12.86
C THR A 524 14.50 -12.76 -14.00
N VAL A 525 14.53 -11.82 -14.94
CA VAL A 525 13.68 -11.83 -16.15
C VAL A 525 14.47 -12.46 -17.28
N LEU A 526 13.90 -13.46 -17.95
CA LEU A 526 14.56 -14.20 -19.03
C LEU A 526 13.68 -14.27 -20.28
N ASP A 527 14.33 -14.19 -21.44
CA ASP A 527 13.73 -14.56 -22.72
C ASP A 527 13.28 -16.03 -22.72
N ALA A 528 12.31 -16.38 -23.56
CA ALA A 528 11.74 -17.72 -23.60
C ALA A 528 12.77 -18.84 -23.87
N ALA A 529 13.82 -18.58 -24.63
CA ALA A 529 14.87 -19.58 -24.86
C ALA A 529 15.86 -19.68 -23.68
N ASP A 530 16.19 -18.56 -23.03
CA ASP A 530 16.99 -18.57 -21.81
C ASP A 530 16.26 -19.27 -20.65
N MET A 531 14.94 -19.11 -20.57
CA MET A 531 14.09 -19.85 -19.63
C MET A 531 14.31 -21.37 -19.72
N LEU A 532 14.40 -21.91 -20.94
CA LEU A 532 14.61 -23.35 -21.15
C LEU A 532 15.96 -23.80 -20.61
N HIS A 533 17.01 -23.02 -20.88
CA HIS A 533 18.34 -23.30 -20.35
C HIS A 533 18.38 -23.20 -18.82
N ALA A 534 17.83 -22.13 -18.26
CA ALA A 534 17.76 -21.90 -16.82
C ALA A 534 17.01 -23.03 -16.08
N ALA A 535 15.89 -23.48 -16.64
CA ALA A 535 15.13 -24.61 -16.10
C ALA A 535 15.93 -25.92 -16.17
N TYR A 536 16.56 -26.21 -17.30
CA TYR A 536 17.30 -27.45 -17.49
C TYR A 536 18.60 -27.51 -16.67
N LYS A 537 19.41 -26.44 -16.72
CA LYS A 537 20.73 -26.39 -16.09
C LYS A 537 20.67 -26.11 -14.60
N HIS A 538 19.76 -25.23 -14.19
CA HIS A 538 19.72 -24.65 -12.84
C HIS A 538 18.44 -25.00 -12.07
N ARG A 539 17.50 -25.76 -12.67
CA ARG A 539 16.21 -26.13 -12.06
C ARG A 539 15.39 -24.91 -11.61
N LEU A 540 15.57 -23.78 -12.30
CA LEU A 540 14.77 -22.59 -12.06
C LEU A 540 13.35 -22.79 -12.59
N VAL A 541 12.41 -22.12 -11.95
CA VAL A 541 10.98 -22.28 -12.21
C VAL A 541 10.38 -20.92 -12.59
N PRO A 542 9.60 -20.84 -13.68
CA PRO A 542 8.92 -19.61 -14.06
C PRO A 542 7.70 -19.38 -13.16
N PHE A 543 7.49 -18.14 -12.71
CA PHE A 543 6.38 -17.80 -11.80
C PHE A 543 5.50 -16.64 -12.29
N MET A 544 6.01 -15.79 -13.18
CA MET A 544 5.23 -14.78 -13.89
C MET A 544 5.66 -14.69 -15.34
N GLN A 545 4.77 -14.20 -16.19
CA GLN A 545 5.00 -14.01 -17.62
C GLN A 545 4.52 -12.63 -18.09
N GLU A 546 5.24 -12.02 -19.01
CA GLU A 546 4.78 -10.82 -19.72
C GLU A 546 3.55 -11.10 -20.59
N VAL A 547 2.65 -10.13 -20.61
CA VAL A 547 1.50 -10.08 -21.53
C VAL A 547 1.65 -8.84 -22.39
N TYR A 548 1.41 -8.98 -23.69
CA TYR A 548 1.60 -7.93 -24.68
C TYR A 548 0.28 -7.25 -25.05
N THR A 549 0.37 -6.21 -25.88
CA THR A 549 -0.77 -5.41 -26.36
C THR A 549 -1.87 -6.21 -27.06
N SER A 550 -1.55 -7.39 -27.61
CA SER A 550 -2.53 -8.34 -28.16
C SER A 550 -3.44 -8.98 -27.10
N GLY A 551 -3.14 -8.80 -25.81
CA GLY A 551 -3.79 -9.50 -24.69
C GLY A 551 -3.23 -10.90 -24.44
N GLU A 552 -2.36 -11.38 -25.31
CA GLU A 552 -1.75 -12.69 -25.28
C GLU A 552 -0.39 -12.67 -24.56
N SER A 553 0.01 -13.81 -24.00
CA SER A 553 1.32 -14.01 -23.38
C SER A 553 2.36 -14.59 -24.33
N TRP A 554 2.18 -14.35 -25.63
CA TRP A 554 3.05 -14.79 -26.71
C TRP A 554 3.05 -13.75 -27.83
N TYR A 555 4.10 -13.78 -28.66
CA TYR A 555 4.28 -12.92 -29.82
C TYR A 555 4.85 -13.72 -30.99
N TYR A 556 4.76 -13.20 -32.22
CA TYR A 556 5.37 -13.84 -33.39
C TYR A 556 6.82 -13.39 -33.62
N ALA A 557 7.71 -14.33 -33.91
CA ALA A 557 9.04 -14.07 -34.43
C ALA A 557 8.97 -13.79 -35.94
N VAL A 558 9.61 -12.72 -36.40
CA VAL A 558 9.58 -12.29 -37.81
C VAL A 558 10.98 -11.96 -38.31
N ALA A 559 11.16 -12.06 -39.62
CA ALA A 559 12.30 -11.53 -40.35
C ALA A 559 11.87 -10.26 -41.07
N VAL A 560 12.61 -9.17 -40.87
CA VAL A 560 12.28 -7.84 -41.39
C VAL A 560 13.37 -7.43 -42.36
N ALA A 561 12.99 -6.88 -43.51
CA ALA A 561 13.89 -6.32 -44.50
C ALA A 561 13.40 -4.94 -44.95
N LYS A 562 14.27 -4.20 -45.64
CA LYS A 562 13.90 -2.91 -46.24
C LYS A 562 13.11 -3.15 -47.52
N GLU A 563 12.04 -2.40 -47.73
CA GLU A 563 11.25 -2.46 -48.97
C GLU A 563 12.12 -2.19 -50.21
N GLN A 564 13.05 -1.26 -50.10
CA GLN A 564 13.96 -0.85 -51.19
C GLN A 564 14.96 -1.93 -51.65
N ASP A 565 15.09 -3.05 -50.93
CA ASP A 565 15.96 -4.17 -51.30
C ASP A 565 15.11 -5.40 -51.65
N PRO A 566 14.58 -5.52 -52.89
CA PRO A 566 13.71 -6.62 -53.30
C PRO A 566 14.43 -7.96 -53.44
N ASP A 567 15.76 -7.96 -53.57
CA ASP A 567 16.58 -9.16 -53.79
C ASP A 567 16.81 -9.97 -52.52
N THR A 568 16.45 -9.41 -51.36
CA THR A 568 16.55 -10.09 -50.06
C THR A 568 15.28 -10.88 -49.79
N ASP A 569 15.42 -12.21 -49.69
CA ASP A 569 14.38 -13.15 -49.29
C ASP A 569 14.86 -14.07 -48.15
N LEU A 570 13.93 -14.76 -47.48
CA LEU A 570 14.24 -15.61 -46.33
C LEU A 570 14.95 -16.93 -46.71
N THR A 571 14.87 -17.35 -47.97
CA THR A 571 15.41 -18.62 -48.46
C THR A 571 16.89 -18.52 -48.88
N TYR A 572 17.36 -17.34 -49.27
CA TYR A 572 18.71 -17.09 -49.74
C TYR A 572 19.37 -15.90 -49.02
N LEU A 573 19.77 -16.12 -47.77
CA LEU A 573 20.50 -15.13 -46.96
C LEU A 573 22.03 -15.27 -47.07
N ARG A 574 22.53 -16.11 -47.98
CA ARG A 574 23.96 -16.33 -48.14
C ARG A 574 24.63 -15.06 -48.68
N GLY A 575 25.63 -14.57 -47.94
CA GLY A 575 26.34 -13.35 -48.30
C GLY A 575 25.64 -12.04 -47.88
N LYS A 576 24.40 -12.12 -47.37
CA LYS A 576 23.67 -10.99 -46.81
C LYS A 576 24.11 -10.70 -45.36
N ASN A 577 23.96 -9.45 -44.96
CA ASN A 577 24.27 -8.95 -43.64
C ASN A 577 23.06 -9.11 -42.69
N THR A 578 23.25 -9.71 -41.52
CA THR A 578 22.13 -10.04 -40.62
C THR A 578 22.22 -9.36 -39.25
N CYS A 579 21.07 -8.99 -38.68
CA CYS A 579 20.95 -8.38 -37.37
C CYS A 579 20.08 -9.25 -36.46
N HIS A 580 20.61 -9.60 -35.30
CA HIS A 580 19.98 -10.53 -34.35
C HIS A 580 19.83 -9.85 -33.00
N THR A 581 18.76 -10.20 -32.25
CA THR A 581 18.56 -9.66 -30.90
C THR A 581 19.62 -10.12 -29.90
N GLY A 582 20.22 -11.29 -30.13
CA GLY A 582 21.31 -11.85 -29.33
C GLY A 582 21.39 -13.37 -29.45
N ILE A 583 22.58 -13.94 -29.27
CA ILE A 583 22.79 -15.39 -29.31
C ILE A 583 21.86 -16.07 -28.30
N GLY A 584 21.21 -17.16 -28.71
CA GLY A 584 20.34 -17.95 -27.86
C GLY A 584 18.99 -17.33 -27.51
N THR A 585 18.66 -16.13 -28.00
CA THR A 585 17.30 -15.56 -27.86
C THR A 585 16.30 -16.25 -28.79
N ALA A 586 15.03 -16.36 -28.38
CA ALA A 586 14.03 -17.12 -29.11
C ALA A 586 13.77 -16.55 -30.51
N ALA A 587 13.34 -15.29 -30.60
CA ALA A 587 12.91 -14.69 -31.87
C ALA A 587 14.07 -14.30 -32.79
N GLY A 588 15.17 -13.78 -32.23
CA GLY A 588 16.29 -13.27 -33.03
C GLY A 588 17.35 -14.31 -33.37
N TRP A 589 17.33 -15.50 -32.74
CA TRP A 589 18.38 -16.52 -32.96
C TRP A 589 17.81 -17.92 -33.17
N ILE A 590 17.05 -18.45 -32.20
CA ILE A 590 16.59 -19.85 -32.22
C ILE A 590 15.64 -20.12 -33.39
N TYR A 591 14.56 -19.34 -33.55
CA TYR A 591 13.60 -19.56 -34.64
C TYR A 591 14.22 -19.36 -36.05
N PRO A 592 14.96 -18.28 -36.32
CA PRO A 592 15.62 -18.08 -37.62
C PRO A 592 16.59 -19.21 -37.99
N LEU A 593 17.48 -19.61 -37.08
CA LEU A 593 18.43 -20.67 -37.37
C LEU A 593 17.78 -22.04 -37.47
N ALA A 594 16.78 -22.33 -36.64
CA ALA A 594 16.03 -23.59 -36.74
C ALA A 594 15.34 -23.70 -38.11
N TYR A 595 14.76 -22.61 -38.60
CA TYR A 595 14.18 -22.57 -39.94
C TYR A 595 15.22 -22.84 -41.03
N LEU A 596 16.37 -22.14 -41.00
CA LEU A 596 17.41 -22.27 -42.02
C LEU A 596 18.09 -23.66 -42.00
N LEU A 597 18.32 -24.23 -40.82
CA LEU A 597 18.89 -25.58 -40.66
C LEU A 597 17.90 -26.67 -41.06
N SER A 598 16.64 -26.58 -40.65
CA SER A 598 15.63 -27.62 -40.92
C SER A 598 15.29 -27.74 -42.41
N ASN A 599 15.35 -26.63 -43.14
CA ASN A 599 15.11 -26.60 -44.59
C ASN A 599 16.38 -26.86 -45.41
N GLY A 600 17.54 -27.08 -44.78
CA GLY A 600 18.80 -27.39 -45.47
C GLY A 600 19.47 -26.20 -46.16
N TRP A 601 19.05 -24.96 -45.87
CA TRP A 601 19.67 -23.74 -46.41
C TRP A 601 21.05 -23.48 -45.81
N ILE A 602 21.25 -23.88 -44.55
CA ILE A 602 22.53 -23.83 -43.83
C ILE A 602 23.00 -25.25 -43.53
N ARG A 603 24.30 -25.51 -43.69
CA ARG A 603 24.91 -26.79 -43.31
C ARG A 603 24.88 -26.96 -41.78
N PRO A 604 24.36 -28.07 -41.25
CA PRO A 604 24.39 -28.32 -39.81
C PRO A 604 25.80 -28.73 -39.35
N TYR A 605 26.20 -28.23 -38.18
CA TYR A 605 27.43 -28.59 -37.49
C TYR A 605 27.07 -29.16 -36.10
N GLY A 606 26.32 -30.26 -36.10
CA GLY A 606 25.71 -30.78 -34.87
C GLY A 606 24.65 -29.82 -34.33
N CYS A 607 24.70 -29.54 -33.03
CA CYS A 607 23.85 -28.57 -32.34
C CYS A 607 24.55 -27.22 -32.09
N ASP A 608 25.64 -26.94 -32.83
CA ASP A 608 26.33 -25.65 -32.79
C ASP A 608 25.82 -24.71 -33.88
N GLY A 609 24.71 -24.04 -33.58
CA GLY A 609 24.12 -23.04 -34.46
C GLY A 609 25.00 -21.81 -34.67
N ALA A 610 25.90 -21.48 -33.73
CA ALA A 610 26.82 -20.35 -33.89
C ALA A 610 27.86 -20.64 -34.96
N HIS A 611 28.44 -21.84 -34.96
CA HIS A 611 29.33 -22.28 -36.04
C HIS A 611 28.63 -22.29 -37.40
N ALA A 612 27.41 -22.82 -37.45
CA ALA A 612 26.63 -22.85 -38.70
C ALA A 612 26.35 -21.45 -39.24
N ALA A 613 25.97 -20.51 -38.36
CA ALA A 613 25.74 -19.11 -38.70
C ALA A 613 27.02 -18.41 -39.17
N ALA A 614 28.13 -18.58 -38.45
CA ALA A 614 29.42 -17.96 -38.78
C ALA A 614 29.97 -18.40 -40.14
N GLN A 615 29.71 -19.64 -40.56
CA GLN A 615 30.12 -20.14 -41.89
C GLN A 615 29.21 -19.66 -43.03
N TYR A 616 27.97 -19.27 -42.73
CA TYR A 616 26.96 -18.94 -43.74
C TYR A 616 26.79 -17.44 -43.97
N PHE A 617 26.71 -16.65 -42.90
CA PHE A 617 26.54 -15.20 -42.98
C PHE A 617 27.87 -14.49 -43.20
N SER A 618 27.86 -13.43 -44.01
CA SER A 618 29.06 -12.66 -44.33
C SER A 618 29.48 -11.76 -43.17
N LYS A 619 28.57 -10.91 -42.69
CA LYS A 619 28.72 -10.06 -41.51
C LYS A 619 27.41 -10.01 -40.76
N SER A 620 27.47 -10.05 -39.44
CA SER A 620 26.29 -9.91 -38.61
C SER A 620 26.53 -8.98 -37.42
N CYS A 621 25.45 -8.59 -36.75
CA CYS A 621 25.49 -8.30 -35.33
C CYS A 621 24.65 -9.32 -34.58
N ALA A 622 25.31 -10.21 -33.85
CA ALA A 622 24.74 -11.21 -32.96
C ALA A 622 25.35 -11.05 -31.56
N PRO A 623 24.79 -10.15 -30.74
CA PRO A 623 25.25 -9.91 -29.37
C PRO A 623 25.43 -11.21 -28.57
N GLY A 624 26.60 -11.41 -27.98
CA GLY A 624 26.99 -12.62 -27.26
C GLY A 624 27.91 -13.57 -28.03
N ALA A 625 28.16 -13.36 -29.32
CA ALA A 625 28.99 -14.27 -30.13
C ALA A 625 30.47 -14.33 -29.71
N LEU A 626 30.98 -13.32 -28.99
CA LEU A 626 32.34 -13.31 -28.41
C LEU A 626 32.39 -13.89 -26.98
N SER A 627 31.25 -14.29 -26.41
CA SER A 627 31.19 -14.79 -25.03
C SER A 627 31.28 -16.31 -25.00
N THR A 628 32.19 -16.82 -24.19
CA THR A 628 32.34 -18.25 -23.92
C THR A 628 31.17 -18.86 -23.13
N GLU A 629 30.25 -18.02 -22.64
CA GLU A 629 29.03 -18.48 -21.97
C GLU A 629 27.93 -18.91 -22.94
N TYR A 630 28.02 -18.49 -24.21
CA TYR A 630 27.00 -18.76 -25.24
C TYR A 630 27.55 -19.52 -26.45
N VAL A 631 28.86 -19.51 -26.64
CA VAL A 631 29.52 -20.12 -27.80
C VAL A 631 30.76 -20.90 -27.35
N ASP A 632 31.00 -22.05 -27.96
CA ASP A 632 32.21 -22.83 -27.71
C ASP A 632 33.43 -22.19 -28.39
N SER A 633 34.35 -21.65 -27.59
CA SER A 633 35.59 -21.03 -28.07
C SER A 633 36.55 -21.99 -28.80
N ALA A 634 36.35 -23.31 -28.67
CA ALA A 634 37.14 -24.30 -29.39
C ALA A 634 36.70 -24.49 -30.86
N THR A 635 35.65 -23.80 -31.29
CA THR A 635 35.08 -23.89 -32.64
C THR A 635 35.65 -22.81 -33.57
N VAL A 636 34.91 -22.43 -34.62
CA VAL A 636 35.36 -21.43 -35.59
C VAL A 636 35.40 -20.04 -34.98
N PRO A 637 36.25 -19.11 -35.48
CA PRO A 637 36.16 -17.71 -35.06
C PRO A 637 34.78 -17.12 -35.40
N HIS A 638 34.16 -16.46 -34.42
CA HIS A 638 32.82 -15.87 -34.55
C HIS A 638 32.85 -14.36 -34.74
N ASP A 639 34.01 -13.78 -35.08
CA ASP A 639 34.20 -12.33 -35.21
C ASP A 639 33.28 -11.72 -36.27
N ASN A 640 33.00 -12.47 -37.34
CA ASN A 640 32.09 -12.03 -38.39
C ASN A 640 30.66 -11.81 -37.88
N LEU A 641 30.24 -12.56 -36.87
CA LEU A 641 28.93 -12.39 -36.23
C LEU A 641 28.84 -11.10 -35.39
N CYS A 642 29.97 -10.43 -35.15
CA CYS A 642 30.03 -9.17 -34.41
C CYS A 642 30.49 -8.00 -35.26
N HIS A 643 30.71 -8.16 -36.56
CA HIS A 643 31.24 -7.11 -37.44
C HIS A 643 30.35 -5.87 -37.49
N LEU A 644 29.02 -6.04 -37.52
CA LEU A 644 28.06 -4.94 -37.61
C LEU A 644 27.72 -4.30 -36.26
N CYS A 645 28.12 -4.91 -35.14
CA CYS A 645 27.78 -4.37 -33.82
C CYS A 645 28.44 -3.01 -33.54
N HIS A 646 27.75 -2.15 -32.80
CA HIS A 646 28.09 -0.74 -32.65
C HIS A 646 28.79 -0.41 -31.32
N GLY A 647 28.68 -1.28 -30.31
CA GLY A 647 29.29 -1.07 -29.01
C GLY A 647 30.81 -0.81 -29.09
N ALA A 648 31.31 0.00 -28.16
CA ALA A 648 32.73 0.35 -28.09
C ALA A 648 33.51 -0.55 -27.12
N SER A 649 34.76 -0.87 -27.46
CA SER A 649 35.68 -1.63 -26.60
C SER A 649 35.03 -2.93 -26.08
N PHE A 650 35.09 -3.19 -24.78
CA PHE A 650 34.52 -4.38 -24.13
C PHE A 650 32.97 -4.47 -24.19
N ARG A 651 32.27 -3.39 -24.58
CA ARG A 651 30.81 -3.36 -24.77
C ARG A 651 30.39 -3.83 -26.16
N ARG A 652 31.34 -3.90 -27.10
CA ARG A 652 31.10 -4.39 -28.47
C ARG A 652 30.57 -5.82 -28.42
N CYS A 653 29.44 -6.05 -29.07
CA CYS A 653 28.83 -7.37 -29.20
C CYS A 653 28.50 -8.04 -27.85
N ARG A 654 28.32 -7.25 -26.78
CA ARG A 654 27.81 -7.79 -25.51
C ARG A 654 26.32 -8.07 -25.59
N ARG A 655 25.91 -9.17 -24.96
CA ARG A 655 24.51 -9.61 -24.90
C ARG A 655 23.76 -8.94 -23.74
N ASP A 656 23.79 -7.61 -23.72
CA ASP A 656 23.13 -6.78 -22.72
C ASP A 656 22.89 -5.36 -23.29
N ALA A 657 22.17 -4.50 -22.56
CA ALA A 657 21.84 -3.15 -23.01
C ALA A 657 23.03 -2.18 -23.16
N SER A 658 24.28 -2.63 -22.94
CA SER A 658 25.48 -1.85 -23.25
C SER A 658 25.86 -1.86 -24.72
N GLU A 659 25.35 -2.83 -25.51
CA GLU A 659 25.44 -2.87 -26.97
C GLU A 659 24.18 -2.22 -27.59
N PRO A 660 24.30 -1.11 -28.33
CA PRO A 660 23.14 -0.43 -28.93
C PRO A 660 22.30 -1.27 -29.89
N TYR A 661 22.89 -2.33 -30.48
CA TYR A 661 22.18 -3.24 -31.38
C TYR A 661 21.64 -4.50 -30.69
N TYR A 662 21.65 -4.55 -29.36
CA TYR A 662 21.04 -5.63 -28.57
C TYR A 662 19.51 -5.49 -28.43
N GLY A 663 18.82 -6.62 -28.35
CA GLY A 663 17.36 -6.67 -28.18
C GLY A 663 16.58 -6.43 -29.48
N HIS A 664 15.24 -6.44 -29.39
CA HIS A 664 14.37 -6.34 -30.57
C HIS A 664 14.51 -5.01 -31.31
N VAL A 665 14.52 -3.89 -30.57
CA VAL A 665 14.71 -2.55 -31.13
C VAL A 665 16.14 -2.39 -31.67
N GLY A 666 17.15 -2.90 -30.96
CA GLY A 666 18.55 -2.86 -31.39
C GLY A 666 18.81 -3.62 -32.69
N ALA A 667 18.18 -4.77 -32.89
CA ALA A 667 18.30 -5.54 -34.14
C ALA A 667 17.73 -4.76 -35.35
N LEU A 668 16.61 -4.06 -35.18
CA LEU A 668 16.07 -3.18 -36.23
C LEU A 668 16.97 -1.97 -36.47
N ARG A 669 17.51 -1.38 -35.40
CA ARG A 669 18.48 -0.29 -35.50
C ARG A 669 19.72 -0.70 -36.30
N CYS A 670 20.25 -1.90 -36.06
CA CYS A 670 21.34 -2.50 -36.82
C CYS A 670 21.02 -2.61 -38.32
N MET A 671 19.80 -2.97 -38.68
CA MET A 671 19.40 -3.04 -40.09
C MET A 671 19.27 -1.64 -40.70
N VAL A 672 18.67 -0.69 -39.97
CA VAL A 672 18.43 0.67 -40.46
C VAL A 672 19.74 1.42 -40.68
N GLU A 673 20.61 1.52 -39.67
CA GLU A 673 21.83 2.35 -39.72
C GLU A 673 23.14 1.54 -39.74
N GLY A 674 23.13 0.29 -39.29
CA GLY A 674 24.31 -0.57 -39.15
C GLY A 674 24.70 -1.36 -40.41
N GLY A 675 23.97 -1.19 -41.52
CA GLY A 675 24.25 -1.85 -42.80
C GLY A 675 23.80 -3.31 -42.88
N GLY A 676 22.86 -3.73 -42.01
CA GLY A 676 22.18 -5.02 -42.13
C GLY A 676 21.12 -5.03 -43.24
N ASP A 677 20.96 -6.17 -43.91
CA ASP A 677 19.94 -6.41 -44.93
C ASP A 677 18.65 -6.97 -44.30
N VAL A 678 18.81 -7.81 -43.26
CA VAL A 678 17.69 -8.45 -42.54
C VAL A 678 17.88 -8.34 -41.03
N ALA A 679 16.79 -8.04 -40.32
CA ALA A 679 16.71 -8.11 -38.87
C ALA A 679 15.70 -9.17 -38.40
N PHE A 680 16.09 -9.99 -37.44
CA PHE A 680 15.20 -10.94 -36.79
C PHE A 680 14.73 -10.39 -35.44
N ALA A 681 13.42 -10.22 -35.28
CA ALA A 681 12.82 -9.60 -34.10
C ALA A 681 11.39 -10.10 -33.85
N ARG A 682 10.73 -9.54 -32.84
CA ARG A 682 9.28 -9.71 -32.65
C ARG A 682 8.48 -8.89 -33.66
N HIS A 683 7.27 -9.34 -33.99
CA HIS A 683 6.38 -8.66 -34.94
C HIS A 683 5.99 -7.22 -34.57
N SER A 684 5.99 -6.84 -33.27
CA SER A 684 5.62 -5.48 -32.85
C SER A 684 6.76 -4.46 -33.01
N ALA A 685 8.01 -4.91 -32.97
CA ALA A 685 9.17 -4.02 -32.97
C ALA A 685 9.27 -3.11 -34.22
N PRO A 686 8.96 -3.57 -35.44
CA PRO A 686 8.91 -2.70 -36.63
C PRO A 686 7.94 -1.52 -36.48
N ALA A 687 6.79 -1.75 -35.85
CA ALA A 687 5.82 -0.69 -35.57
C ALA A 687 6.27 0.24 -34.42
N GLU A 688 7.11 -0.23 -33.49
CA GLU A 688 7.66 0.59 -32.40
C GLU A 688 8.70 1.60 -32.89
N VAL A 689 9.45 1.25 -33.95
CA VAL A 689 10.55 2.06 -34.48
C VAL A 689 10.17 2.94 -35.68
N SER A 690 8.97 2.77 -36.24
CA SER A 690 8.50 3.49 -37.42
C SER A 690 7.29 4.40 -37.12
N GLY A 691 6.90 5.23 -38.09
CA GLY A 691 5.68 6.04 -38.01
C GLY A 691 5.74 7.13 -36.94
N GLY A 692 6.93 7.66 -36.65
CA GLY A 692 7.16 8.74 -35.69
C GLY A 692 6.99 8.36 -34.22
N ARG A 693 6.82 7.06 -33.90
CA ARG A 693 6.69 6.59 -32.50
C ARG A 693 8.00 6.70 -31.72
N ARG A 694 9.14 6.64 -32.42
CA ARG A 694 10.47 6.83 -31.84
C ARG A 694 11.10 8.10 -32.40
N ARG A 695 11.62 8.96 -31.52
CA ARG A 695 12.11 10.31 -31.87
C ARG A 695 13.61 10.41 -32.11
N GLU A 696 14.35 9.34 -31.88
CA GLU A 696 15.80 9.34 -32.11
C GLU A 696 16.13 9.36 -33.60
N TRP A 697 17.26 10.00 -33.92
CA TRP A 697 17.70 10.33 -35.27
C TRP A 697 17.59 9.17 -36.26
N TRP A 698 18.00 7.97 -35.86
CA TRP A 698 18.04 6.80 -36.72
C TRP A 698 16.65 6.26 -37.11
N ALA A 699 15.61 6.54 -36.30
CA ALA A 699 14.25 6.03 -36.47
C ALA A 699 13.25 7.13 -36.89
N ARG A 700 13.63 8.40 -36.73
CA ARG A 700 12.74 9.56 -36.87
C ARG A 700 12.01 9.62 -38.21
N ASP A 701 12.73 9.32 -39.29
CA ASP A 701 12.22 9.42 -40.66
C ASP A 701 11.85 8.05 -41.25
N LEU A 702 11.79 7.00 -40.42
CA LEU A 702 11.44 5.64 -40.86
C LEU A 702 9.92 5.48 -40.97
N LEU A 703 9.43 5.25 -42.18
CA LEU A 703 8.02 5.02 -42.44
C LEU A 703 7.68 3.53 -42.26
N PRO A 704 6.43 3.20 -41.87
CA PRO A 704 5.98 1.82 -41.81
C PRO A 704 6.14 1.04 -43.13
N ASP A 705 5.93 1.71 -44.26
CA ASP A 705 6.02 1.08 -45.59
C ASP A 705 7.46 0.80 -46.01
N ASP A 706 8.46 1.49 -45.43
CA ASP A 706 9.89 1.22 -45.71
C ASP A 706 10.34 -0.17 -45.22
N LEU A 707 9.51 -0.85 -44.42
CA LEU A 707 9.78 -2.13 -43.79
C LEU A 707 8.80 -3.21 -44.30
N GLN A 708 9.34 -4.39 -44.61
CA GLN A 708 8.57 -5.54 -45.03
C GLN A 708 8.98 -6.79 -44.26
N LEU A 709 8.05 -7.73 -44.12
CA LEU A 709 8.29 -9.05 -43.54
C LEU A 709 8.73 -10.02 -44.63
N LEU A 710 9.70 -10.88 -44.32
CA LEU A 710 10.11 -11.99 -45.18
C LEU A 710 9.43 -13.27 -44.70
N CYS A 711 8.71 -13.93 -45.61
CA CYS A 711 7.84 -15.05 -45.27
C CYS A 711 8.52 -16.40 -45.54
N PRO A 712 8.18 -17.46 -44.77
CA PRO A 712 8.72 -18.82 -44.99
C PRO A 712 8.45 -19.41 -46.37
N ASP A 713 7.41 -18.95 -47.07
CA ASP A 713 7.08 -19.39 -48.43
C ASP A 713 7.91 -18.69 -49.53
N GLY A 714 8.85 -17.81 -49.14
CA GLY A 714 9.67 -17.02 -50.04
C GLY A 714 9.00 -15.71 -50.49
N THR A 715 7.77 -15.44 -50.07
CA THR A 715 7.08 -14.18 -50.36
C THR A 715 7.47 -13.08 -49.36
N ARG A 716 6.97 -11.87 -49.62
CA ARG A 716 7.12 -10.70 -48.75
C ARG A 716 5.74 -10.17 -48.40
N ALA A 717 5.58 -9.74 -47.15
CA ALA A 717 4.31 -9.26 -46.63
C ALA A 717 4.48 -7.91 -45.92
N LYS A 718 3.36 -7.20 -45.75
CA LYS A 718 3.35 -5.97 -44.96
C LYS A 718 3.47 -6.29 -43.48
N MET A 719 3.94 -5.32 -42.69
CA MET A 719 4.18 -5.52 -41.25
C MET A 719 2.97 -6.01 -40.47
N HIS A 720 1.74 -5.62 -40.84
CA HIS A 720 0.52 -6.02 -40.14
C HIS A 720 0.03 -7.44 -40.51
N GLU A 721 0.61 -8.06 -41.54
CA GLU A 721 0.27 -9.43 -42.00
C GLU A 721 1.13 -10.49 -41.28
N TYR A 722 1.74 -10.14 -40.15
CA TYR A 722 2.65 -10.98 -39.38
C TYR A 722 2.03 -12.33 -38.96
N GLU A 723 0.70 -12.43 -38.81
CA GLU A 723 0.05 -13.69 -38.45
C GLU A 723 0.20 -14.77 -39.52
N HIS A 724 0.27 -14.35 -40.79
CA HIS A 724 0.49 -15.22 -41.95
C HIS A 724 1.98 -15.30 -42.32
N CYS A 725 2.74 -14.25 -42.04
CA CYS A 725 4.17 -14.14 -42.35
C CYS A 725 5.03 -14.08 -41.07
N ASN A 726 5.32 -15.25 -40.49
CA ASN A 726 6.16 -15.39 -39.30
C ASN A 726 6.94 -16.71 -39.28
N LEU A 727 7.97 -16.75 -38.42
CA LEU A 727 8.80 -17.93 -38.19
C LEU A 727 8.25 -18.85 -37.10
N GLY A 728 7.34 -18.33 -36.25
CA GLY A 728 6.70 -19.10 -35.19
C GLY A 728 6.25 -18.23 -34.00
N LYS A 729 5.51 -18.87 -33.09
CA LYS A 729 5.02 -18.26 -31.84
C LYS A 729 6.05 -18.39 -30.73
N VAL A 730 6.39 -17.28 -30.11
CA VAL A 730 7.34 -17.17 -29.01
C VAL A 730 6.57 -16.80 -27.75
N PRO A 731 6.69 -17.57 -26.66
CA PRO A 731 6.17 -17.15 -25.36
C PRO A 731 6.81 -15.83 -24.91
N GLY A 732 6.07 -15.00 -24.18
CA GLY A 732 6.62 -13.80 -23.58
C GLY A 732 7.69 -14.11 -22.55
N ALA A 733 8.54 -13.12 -22.27
CA ALA A 733 9.58 -13.22 -21.26
C ALA A 733 8.97 -13.59 -19.90
N VAL A 734 9.74 -14.32 -19.09
CA VAL A 734 9.28 -14.87 -17.81
C VAL A 734 10.18 -14.43 -16.67
N LEU A 735 9.57 -14.22 -15.50
CA LEU A 735 10.31 -14.13 -14.25
C LEU A 735 10.57 -15.54 -13.76
N MET A 736 11.82 -15.85 -13.47
CA MET A 736 12.27 -17.14 -12.97
C MET A 736 12.93 -17.03 -11.60
N GLY A 737 12.64 -17.98 -10.73
CA GLY A 737 13.24 -18.08 -9.39
C GLY A 737 13.49 -19.54 -8.99
N ARG A 738 13.93 -19.75 -7.75
CA ARG A 738 14.08 -21.09 -7.17
C ARG A 738 12.72 -21.75 -6.96
N ALA A 739 12.67 -23.08 -7.00
CA ALA A 739 11.44 -23.88 -6.85
C ALA A 739 10.88 -23.86 -5.41
N ASN A 740 10.41 -22.70 -4.95
CA ASN A 740 9.77 -22.50 -3.66
C ASN A 740 8.47 -21.71 -3.84
N HIS A 741 7.34 -22.41 -3.85
CA HIS A 741 6.04 -21.83 -4.21
C HIS A 741 5.66 -20.62 -3.35
N THR A 742 5.83 -20.71 -2.03
CA THR A 742 5.49 -19.61 -1.10
C THR A 742 6.31 -18.36 -1.36
N GLU A 743 7.61 -18.52 -1.64
CA GLU A 743 8.51 -17.42 -1.95
C GLU A 743 8.17 -16.78 -3.30
N LEU A 744 7.94 -17.60 -4.32
CA LEU A 744 7.52 -17.14 -5.64
C LEU A 744 6.14 -16.46 -5.64
N ASP A 745 5.20 -16.92 -4.82
CA ASP A 745 3.89 -16.29 -4.64
C ASP A 745 4.05 -14.90 -4.00
N THR A 746 4.95 -14.79 -3.02
CA THR A 746 5.27 -13.51 -2.38
C THR A 746 5.86 -12.51 -3.39
N TYR A 747 6.79 -12.96 -4.24
CA TYR A 747 7.34 -12.12 -5.32
C TYR A 747 6.31 -11.80 -6.40
N SER A 748 5.41 -12.74 -6.70
CA SER A 748 4.30 -12.51 -7.62
C SER A 748 3.41 -11.37 -7.11
N ASN A 749 3.01 -11.44 -5.84
CA ASN A 749 2.17 -10.42 -5.22
C ASN A 749 2.87 -9.06 -5.24
N LEU A 750 4.15 -8.99 -4.86
CA LEU A 750 4.94 -7.75 -4.96
C LEU A 750 4.87 -7.13 -6.36
N MET A 751 5.04 -7.94 -7.41
CA MET A 751 5.01 -7.47 -8.80
C MET A 751 3.61 -7.10 -9.28
N ILE A 752 2.55 -7.73 -8.76
CA ILE A 752 1.17 -7.32 -9.02
C ILE A 752 0.91 -5.93 -8.42
N TYR A 753 1.30 -5.69 -7.16
CA TYR A 753 1.16 -4.36 -6.56
C TYR A 753 2.01 -3.32 -7.27
N ALA A 754 3.25 -3.68 -7.65
CA ALA A 754 4.14 -2.81 -8.40
C ALA A 754 3.50 -2.35 -9.72
N GLN A 755 2.94 -3.26 -10.52
CA GLN A 755 2.33 -2.89 -11.80
C GLN A 755 1.00 -2.15 -11.64
N GLN A 756 0.26 -2.35 -10.56
CA GLN A 756 -0.96 -1.59 -10.30
C GLN A 756 -0.66 -0.10 -10.07
N LEU A 757 0.47 0.19 -9.40
CA LEU A 757 0.91 1.56 -9.12
C LEU A 757 1.75 2.16 -10.26
N TYR A 758 2.59 1.34 -10.91
CA TYR A 758 3.66 1.79 -11.82
C TYR A 758 3.64 1.10 -13.19
N GLY A 759 2.55 0.43 -13.55
CA GLY A 759 2.38 -0.26 -14.84
C GLY A 759 2.07 0.65 -16.01
N ALA A 760 2.00 1.98 -15.81
CA ALA A 760 1.77 2.92 -16.90
C ALA A 760 2.88 2.82 -17.96
N ALA A 761 2.48 2.73 -19.24
CA ALA A 761 3.39 2.70 -20.38
C ALA A 761 3.99 4.07 -20.74
N THR A 762 3.61 5.12 -20.00
CA THR A 762 4.12 6.49 -20.14
C THR A 762 4.64 6.97 -18.79
N SER A 763 5.87 7.48 -18.76
CA SER A 763 6.43 8.13 -17.58
C SER A 763 6.40 9.65 -17.73
N ASP A 764 6.04 10.37 -16.67
CA ASP A 764 6.48 11.76 -16.50
C ASP A 764 7.89 11.78 -15.87
N GLU A 765 8.52 12.95 -15.77
CA GLU A 765 9.88 13.07 -15.21
C GLU A 765 9.95 12.75 -13.70
N PHE A 766 8.80 12.64 -13.03
CA PHE A 766 8.66 12.46 -11.58
C PHE A 766 8.12 11.08 -11.18
N SER A 767 7.72 10.24 -12.13
CA SER A 767 7.07 8.95 -11.92
C SER A 767 7.90 7.82 -12.52
N PHE A 768 7.89 6.70 -11.81
CA PHE A 768 8.52 5.47 -12.27
C PHE A 768 7.50 4.64 -13.08
N SER A 769 7.94 4.11 -14.22
CA SER A 769 7.15 3.23 -15.09
C SER A 769 7.87 1.90 -15.31
N MET A 770 7.19 0.79 -15.06
CA MET A 770 7.75 -0.56 -15.19
C MET A 770 8.00 -0.94 -16.66
N PHE A 771 7.01 -0.70 -17.52
CA PHE A 771 7.02 -1.10 -18.94
C PHE A 771 7.43 0.03 -19.88
N PHE A 772 8.29 0.93 -19.41
CA PHE A 772 8.86 2.00 -20.22
C PHE A 772 10.36 2.12 -19.98
N SER A 773 11.12 2.34 -21.04
CA SER A 773 12.57 2.51 -21.00
C SER A 773 12.94 3.83 -21.64
N GLN A 774 13.77 4.61 -20.95
CA GLN A 774 14.15 5.93 -21.42
C GLN A 774 15.14 5.82 -22.60
N PRO A 775 14.89 6.50 -23.74
CA PRO A 775 15.85 6.62 -24.84
C PRO A 775 17.24 7.03 -24.36
N PRO A 776 18.33 6.47 -24.92
CA PRO A 776 18.36 5.63 -26.13
C PRO A 776 18.06 4.13 -25.91
N TYR A 777 17.81 3.71 -24.66
CA TYR A 777 17.59 2.32 -24.32
C TYR A 777 16.17 1.85 -24.68
N ALA A 778 15.99 0.54 -24.75
CA ALA A 778 14.71 -0.13 -24.95
C ALA A 778 14.68 -1.43 -24.17
N ASP A 779 13.49 -1.88 -23.79
CA ASP A 779 13.24 -3.19 -23.16
C ASP A 779 14.12 -3.46 -21.90
N LEU A 780 14.35 -2.44 -21.06
CA LEU A 780 15.14 -2.58 -19.83
C LEU A 780 14.34 -3.34 -18.77
N ILE A 781 14.85 -4.48 -18.28
CA ILE A 781 14.20 -5.42 -17.34
C ILE A 781 12.96 -6.09 -17.92
N PHE A 782 11.97 -5.29 -18.30
CA PHE A 782 10.74 -5.71 -18.96
C PHE A 782 10.67 -5.08 -20.33
N SER A 783 9.95 -5.72 -21.23
CA SER A 783 9.72 -5.15 -22.53
C SER A 783 8.85 -3.90 -22.49
N ASP A 784 9.16 -2.92 -23.33
CA ASP A 784 8.35 -1.71 -23.49
C ASP A 784 7.00 -1.97 -24.19
N ALA A 785 6.83 -3.13 -24.83
CA ALA A 785 5.55 -3.56 -25.38
C ALA A 785 4.71 -4.40 -24.41
N ALA A 786 5.26 -4.75 -23.23
CA ALA A 786 4.50 -5.44 -22.20
C ALA A 786 3.46 -4.50 -21.60
N VAL A 787 2.23 -4.99 -21.40
CA VAL A 787 1.15 -4.21 -20.79
C VAL A 787 0.89 -4.62 -19.35
N ARG A 788 1.25 -5.86 -18.98
CA ARG A 788 1.14 -6.38 -17.62
C ARG A 788 1.97 -7.63 -17.42
N LEU A 789 2.23 -7.97 -16.16
CA LEU A 789 2.73 -9.26 -15.72
C LEU A 789 1.58 -10.13 -15.26
N LYS A 790 1.57 -11.39 -15.70
CA LYS A 790 0.58 -12.39 -15.33
C LYS A 790 1.22 -13.47 -14.45
N PRO A 791 0.72 -13.71 -13.22
CA PRO A 791 1.20 -14.79 -12.38
C PRO A 791 0.80 -16.14 -12.96
N LEU A 792 1.70 -17.12 -12.81
CA LEU A 792 1.50 -18.48 -13.26
C LEU A 792 0.98 -19.33 -12.10
N PRO A 793 -0.17 -20.02 -12.26
CA PRO A 793 -0.64 -21.01 -11.30
C PRO A 793 0.41 -22.08 -11.05
N HIS A 794 0.44 -22.67 -9.84
CA HIS A 794 1.45 -23.66 -9.44
C HIS A 794 1.58 -24.81 -10.45
N SER A 795 0.46 -25.33 -10.95
CA SER A 795 0.41 -26.40 -11.95
C SER A 795 0.97 -26.04 -13.33
N LYS A 796 1.14 -24.73 -13.63
CA LYS A 796 1.66 -24.21 -14.89
C LYS A 796 3.08 -23.65 -14.78
N ARG A 797 3.74 -23.78 -13.62
CA ARG A 797 5.12 -23.34 -13.39
C ARG A 797 6.14 -24.33 -13.96
N SER A 798 6.05 -24.57 -15.27
CA SER A 798 6.99 -25.42 -16.01
C SER A 798 7.45 -24.70 -17.27
N ALA A 799 8.77 -24.57 -17.41
CA ALA A 799 9.37 -23.98 -18.62
C ALA A 799 8.99 -24.76 -19.88
N GLU A 800 8.86 -26.08 -19.79
CA GLU A 800 8.46 -26.93 -20.91
C GLU A 800 7.02 -26.63 -21.36
N MET A 801 6.10 -26.49 -20.40
CA MET A 801 4.70 -26.17 -20.66
C MET A 801 4.54 -24.78 -21.29
N ILE A 802 5.31 -23.80 -20.81
CA ILE A 802 5.29 -22.43 -21.33
C ILE A 802 5.92 -22.37 -22.73
N ALA A 803 7.06 -23.03 -22.92
CA ALA A 803 7.78 -23.04 -24.20
C ALA A 803 6.96 -23.70 -25.32
N GLY A 804 6.23 -24.76 -24.98
CA GLY A 804 5.53 -25.58 -25.96
C GLY A 804 6.49 -26.36 -26.88
N PRO A 805 5.95 -27.27 -27.71
CA PRO A 805 6.74 -28.21 -28.50
C PRO A 805 7.52 -27.54 -29.64
N ALA A 806 7.08 -26.37 -30.13
CA ALA A 806 7.74 -25.67 -31.23
C ALA A 806 9.09 -25.09 -30.78
N LEU A 807 9.12 -24.30 -29.71
CA LEU A 807 10.34 -23.68 -29.20
C LEU A 807 11.34 -24.74 -28.71
N LEU A 808 10.89 -25.79 -28.02
CA LEU A 808 11.75 -26.89 -27.58
C LEU A 808 12.45 -27.59 -28.75
N ARG A 809 11.71 -27.90 -29.82
CA ARG A 809 12.29 -28.52 -31.03
C ARG A 809 13.27 -27.59 -31.71
N ALA A 810 12.90 -26.32 -31.90
CA ALA A 810 13.78 -25.32 -32.50
C ALA A 810 15.08 -25.15 -31.70
N ALA A 811 14.98 -25.06 -30.37
CA ALA A 811 16.13 -24.92 -29.49
C ALA A 811 17.10 -26.11 -29.60
N ARG A 812 16.60 -27.35 -29.66
CA ARG A 812 17.43 -28.56 -29.83
C ARG A 812 18.20 -28.62 -31.15
N ILE A 813 17.64 -28.04 -32.21
CA ILE A 813 18.29 -27.99 -33.52
C ILE A 813 19.45 -26.99 -33.50
N VAL A 814 19.28 -25.87 -32.79
CA VAL A 814 20.19 -24.72 -32.86
C VAL A 814 21.25 -24.74 -31.77
N SER A 815 20.98 -25.32 -30.59
CA SER A 815 21.86 -25.24 -29.43
C SER A 815 21.95 -26.56 -28.67
N CYS A 816 23.17 -26.96 -28.34
CA CYS A 816 23.45 -28.10 -27.47
C CYS A 816 23.01 -27.87 -26.02
N ASP A 817 22.88 -26.61 -25.61
CA ASP A 817 22.46 -26.20 -24.28
C ASP A 817 20.94 -26.35 -24.06
N ALA A 818 20.20 -26.66 -25.14
CA ALA A 818 18.78 -26.93 -25.06
C ALA A 818 18.49 -28.26 -24.34
N PRO A 819 17.33 -28.39 -23.65
CA PRO A 819 16.98 -29.61 -22.93
C PRO A 819 16.81 -30.80 -23.90
N GLN A 820 17.64 -31.84 -23.76
CA GLN A 820 17.67 -32.98 -24.70
C GLN A 820 16.53 -34.01 -24.49
N ALA A 821 15.86 -33.98 -23.33
CA ALA A 821 14.67 -34.78 -23.02
C ALA A 821 13.66 -33.99 -22.17
N SER A 822 12.37 -34.37 -22.24
CA SER A 822 11.26 -33.78 -21.48
C SER A 822 11.22 -34.32 -20.06
N TYR A 823 12.00 -33.76 -19.13
CA TYR A 823 11.97 -34.18 -17.73
C TYR A 823 12.28 -33.02 -16.78
N TYR A 824 11.34 -32.09 -16.58
CA TYR A 824 11.24 -31.37 -15.30
C TYR A 824 9.83 -30.81 -15.06
N VAL A 825 9.04 -31.53 -14.26
CA VAL A 825 7.91 -30.94 -13.53
C VAL A 825 8.47 -30.58 -12.16
N ALA A 826 8.35 -29.31 -11.75
CA ALA A 826 8.72 -28.91 -10.40
C ALA A 826 7.98 -29.85 -9.41
N PRO A 827 8.65 -30.39 -8.38
CA PRO A 827 7.99 -31.26 -7.42
C PRO A 827 6.88 -30.47 -6.71
N ASP A 828 5.65 -30.68 -7.16
CA ASP A 828 4.45 -30.20 -6.49
C ASP A 828 4.10 -31.20 -5.37
N PRO A 829 4.18 -30.82 -4.09
CA PRO A 829 3.78 -31.70 -2.99
C PRO A 829 2.30 -32.09 -3.05
N GLU A 830 1.43 -31.31 -3.73
CA GLU A 830 0.02 -31.67 -3.91
C GLU A 830 -0.20 -32.69 -5.04
N PHE A 831 0.65 -32.71 -6.06
CA PHE A 831 0.57 -33.67 -7.17
C PHE A 831 0.75 -35.12 -6.69
N LEU A 832 1.62 -35.36 -5.70
CA LEU A 832 1.80 -36.68 -5.09
C LEU A 832 0.57 -37.09 -4.24
N SER A 833 -0.11 -36.13 -3.62
CA SER A 833 -1.34 -36.42 -2.84
C SER A 833 -2.53 -36.78 -3.73
N HIS A 834 -2.65 -36.12 -4.89
CA HIS A 834 -3.70 -36.41 -5.87
C HIS A 834 -3.44 -37.71 -6.61
N SER A 835 -2.18 -37.99 -6.99
CA SER A 835 -1.77 -39.25 -7.62
C SER A 835 -1.99 -40.46 -6.70
N TYR A 836 -1.78 -40.30 -5.39
CA TYR A 836 -2.07 -41.33 -4.41
C TYR A 836 -3.57 -41.60 -4.25
N ARG A 837 -4.41 -40.54 -4.29
CA ARG A 837 -5.88 -40.67 -4.25
C ARG A 837 -6.47 -41.34 -5.50
N THR A 838 -5.98 -40.99 -6.69
CA THR A 838 -6.42 -41.64 -7.95
C THR A 838 -5.91 -43.08 -8.05
N TYR A 839 -4.71 -43.38 -7.56
CA TYR A 839 -4.21 -44.75 -7.49
C TYR A 839 -5.03 -45.64 -6.53
N ILE A 840 -5.42 -45.12 -5.36
CA ILE A 840 -6.30 -45.86 -4.43
C ILE A 840 -7.69 -46.06 -5.03
N MET A 841 -8.29 -45.03 -5.64
CA MET A 841 -9.58 -45.16 -6.33
C MET A 841 -9.53 -46.17 -7.48
N GLY A 842 -8.45 -46.17 -8.26
CA GLY A 842 -8.22 -47.12 -9.36
C GLY A 842 -8.08 -48.56 -8.86
N HIS A 843 -7.35 -48.80 -7.76
CA HIS A 843 -7.23 -50.13 -7.16
C HIS A 843 -8.52 -50.62 -6.52
N VAL A 844 -9.28 -49.73 -5.86
CA VAL A 844 -10.58 -50.11 -5.29
C VAL A 844 -11.57 -50.48 -6.41
N LEU A 845 -11.59 -49.75 -7.52
CA LEU A 845 -12.41 -50.09 -8.70
C LEU A 845 -11.97 -51.39 -9.37
N ALA A 846 -10.66 -51.65 -9.47
CA ALA A 846 -10.14 -52.89 -10.02
C ALA A 846 -10.48 -54.11 -9.14
N ILE A 847 -10.37 -53.97 -7.82
CA ILE A 847 -10.72 -55.03 -6.86
C ILE A 847 -12.22 -55.29 -6.85
N THR A 848 -13.07 -54.25 -6.90
CA THR A 848 -14.52 -54.45 -6.98
C THR A 848 -14.95 -55.09 -8.29
N LEU A 849 -14.37 -54.70 -9.43
CA LEU A 849 -14.60 -55.37 -10.71
C LEU A 849 -14.13 -56.83 -10.69
N PHE A 850 -12.98 -57.12 -10.09
CA PHE A 850 -12.46 -58.49 -9.98
C PHE A 850 -13.33 -59.38 -9.07
N MET A 851 -13.84 -58.83 -7.96
CA MET A 851 -14.77 -59.54 -7.07
C MET A 851 -16.13 -59.80 -7.74
N VAL A 852 -16.65 -58.86 -8.54
CA VAL A 852 -17.90 -59.06 -9.29
C VAL A 852 -17.75 -60.15 -10.35
N VAL A 853 -16.59 -60.26 -11.00
CA VAL A 853 -16.28 -61.32 -11.97
C VAL A 853 -16.10 -62.70 -11.30
N LEU A 854 -15.63 -62.74 -10.05
CA LEU A 854 -15.51 -63.99 -9.28
C LEU A 854 -16.83 -64.49 -8.65
N MET A 855 -17.87 -63.64 -8.62
CA MET A 855 -19.20 -63.98 -8.10
C MET A 855 -20.24 -64.27 -9.19
N GLN A 856 -19.83 -64.31 -10.46
CA GLN A 856 -20.57 -64.88 -11.59
C GLN A 856 -19.96 -66.23 -11.96
#